data_AF-A0A356EJQ0-F1
#
_entry.id   AF-A0A356EJQ0-F1
#
_cell.length_a   1.000
_cell.length_b   1.000
_cell.length_c   1.000
_cell.angle_alpha   90.00
_cell.angle_beta   90.00
_cell.angle_gamma   90.00
#
_symmetry.space_group_name_H-M   'P 1'
#
loop_
_entity.id
_entity.type
_entity.pdbx_description
1 polymer ?
#
loop_
_entity_poly.entity_id
_entity_poly.type
_entity_poly.pdbx_seq_one_letter_code
_entity_poly.pdbx_strand_id
1 'polypeptide(L)'
;AAIAIASLSGAVMAVWLRREGWALAAAMGVNLAASLIVWHYRYDDHLVDWWIDLTWANIIASATVGLVWLAAAGRLYPKQEPAGERPLLTFQVTLPAVGQAILCLLPVVWLATQPERLPEWIAALGCPVGWLALGLTVAATGWRWLDISRKNGASIVVASVLGAAALSTCHTGSLADFGSYYFLVTSLAAIGLLIAIAGPLGVRLGLEPFSPRRAIVAWATAVGLLVFVLSLLHCGIDPHRPWWFASTLISVSVAAGLLAWWLRWTVYVFASGLVLNAVGMVVWYARGPETAASPIEVNVLCLGVGSALWSAIGWLSRWRRKDSSAGCPRMDVAAAGYTRLAAGAALLVSIVLAASRVAAGAVEIDHVCADTLSWISLGATAVALVLLLGDGAVWWTRPGLYLAGLSGVGLALDTRWLTGRQLAWTATIDLAVFALAAAAVGWITSRRQPSDASEQETPTILPREMGLSSADLFSSLQQIVVVATAVLAAWVSLDHAFDACAYSEAGLLAGRVAGPLAAALLLAASWVMSGQGNQASRADWRLNTMLVTAAMLCCAGWWRLAADPATLWLHRAVVLMAGTALGAAGSVAIAVRSRSSDGRWFAASRRAVVALGVPGVASLALVMGLEVYFYQPDDGTPMAGWAIATVAATLLGLMAGCIWLAVVPGADPMNGTLRRRTIYVYAAELIGAVLGLHLWLTMPELFRLGIIEKYWQFLVMGVAFVGAGLAEWFQRLRLPVLAEPLERTALALPLVPALGFWFLPEGTPAFWFLASLFYGVLAVGRRSAWMGLAAVVTGNLGLWVLWDRWELNFLDRPQLWLIPAALCALVAEYAHHDRLKEAQSAAIRYMALSVIYVSSTVEFMRGVGESIWLPLVLIGLSLAGVLLGILLRVRSFVYLGVTFLLVVLVRMILYAAFEQGQMWVFWSACVCLGAMIIGLFAVLEKRRNDVLAALDKFRRWEK
;
A
#
# COMPACT_ATOMS: atom_id res chain seq x y z
N ALA A 1 77.93 45.38 -27.13
CA ALA A 1 78.83 46.23 -26.32
C ALA A 1 78.20 47.59 -25.96
N ALA A 2 77.83 48.44 -26.93
CA ALA A 2 77.29 49.78 -26.66
C ALA A 2 76.06 49.79 -25.73
N ILE A 3 75.08 48.92 -25.98
CA ILE A 3 73.86 48.81 -25.14
C ILE A 3 74.19 48.35 -23.71
N ALA A 4 75.19 47.48 -23.52
CA ALA A 4 75.61 47.03 -22.19
C ALA A 4 76.27 48.16 -21.38
N ILE A 5 77.10 48.98 -22.03
CA ILE A 5 77.70 50.17 -21.41
C ILE A 5 76.61 51.19 -21.05
N ALA A 6 75.66 51.45 -21.96
CA ALA A 6 74.53 52.33 -21.71
C ALA A 6 73.64 51.84 -20.55
N SER A 7 73.43 50.51 -20.44
CA SER A 7 72.68 49.89 -19.35
C SER A 7 73.40 50.04 -18.00
N LEU A 8 74.73 49.89 -17.98
CA LEU A 8 75.55 50.11 -16.79
C LEU A 8 75.49 51.60 -16.36
N SER A 9 75.61 52.52 -17.30
CA SER A 9 75.45 53.96 -17.03
C SER A 9 74.05 54.28 -16.49
N GLY A 10 73.00 53.68 -17.06
CA GLY A 10 71.62 53.80 -16.56
C GLY A 10 71.44 53.26 -15.14
N ALA A 11 72.08 52.15 -14.80
CA ALA A 11 72.05 51.58 -13.44
C ALA A 11 72.75 52.50 -12.41
N VAL A 12 73.89 53.10 -12.77
CA VAL A 12 74.58 54.09 -11.94
C VAL A 12 73.70 55.34 -11.75
N MET A 13 73.06 55.83 -12.81
CA MET A 13 72.13 56.95 -12.74
C MET A 13 70.90 56.62 -11.89
N ALA A 14 70.40 55.40 -11.91
CA ALA A 14 69.28 54.99 -11.08
C ALA A 14 69.62 55.10 -9.58
N VAL A 15 70.81 54.63 -9.17
CA VAL A 15 71.28 54.73 -7.78
C VAL A 15 71.55 56.18 -7.38
N TRP A 16 72.14 56.97 -8.28
CA TRP A 16 72.50 58.37 -8.01
C TRP A 16 71.27 59.27 -7.91
N LEU A 17 70.33 59.15 -8.86
CA LEU A 17 69.11 59.95 -8.93
C LEU A 17 67.96 59.38 -8.08
N ARG A 18 68.12 58.19 -7.51
CA ARG A 18 67.09 57.45 -6.75
C ARG A 18 65.74 57.36 -7.47
N ARG A 19 65.78 57.05 -8.78
CA ARG A 19 64.59 56.93 -9.64
C ARG A 19 64.47 55.54 -10.23
N GLU A 20 63.33 54.88 -9.98
CA GLU A 20 63.03 53.53 -10.48
C GLU A 20 63.09 53.41 -12.01
N GLY A 21 62.66 54.46 -12.74
CA GLY A 21 62.60 54.45 -14.20
C GLY A 21 63.95 54.22 -14.88
N TRP A 22 65.03 54.76 -14.32
CA TRP A 22 66.38 54.53 -14.86
C TRP A 22 66.89 53.12 -14.60
N ALA A 23 66.48 52.50 -13.49
CA ALA A 23 66.82 51.10 -13.20
C ALA A 23 66.05 50.13 -14.10
N LEU A 24 64.78 50.42 -14.42
CA LEU A 24 64.03 49.65 -15.41
C LEU A 24 64.62 49.80 -16.80
N ALA A 25 64.99 51.02 -17.23
CA ALA A 25 65.63 51.26 -18.52
C ALA A 25 66.97 50.49 -18.65
N ALA A 26 67.77 50.48 -17.58
CA ALA A 26 68.98 49.67 -17.52
C ALA A 26 68.68 48.17 -17.63
N ALA A 27 67.65 47.68 -16.94
CA ALA A 27 67.24 46.27 -16.99
C ALA A 27 66.74 45.84 -18.38
N MET A 28 65.93 46.67 -19.04
CA MET A 28 65.49 46.43 -20.42
C MET A 28 66.67 46.46 -21.41
N GLY A 29 67.66 47.33 -21.18
CA GLY A 29 68.88 47.37 -21.96
C GLY A 29 69.73 46.09 -21.84
N VAL A 30 69.80 45.48 -20.65
CA VAL A 30 70.47 44.18 -20.46
C VAL A 30 69.73 43.06 -21.18
N ASN A 31 68.39 43.03 -21.13
CA ASN A 31 67.58 42.07 -21.92
C ASN A 31 67.76 42.24 -23.43
N LEU A 32 67.82 43.49 -23.91
CA LEU A 32 68.10 43.78 -25.32
C LEU A 32 69.49 43.31 -25.73
N ALA A 33 70.50 43.53 -24.87
CA ALA A 33 71.86 43.03 -25.11
C ALA A 33 71.90 41.49 -25.15
N ALA A 34 71.23 40.81 -24.22
CA ALA A 34 71.12 39.35 -24.21
C ALA A 34 70.41 38.82 -25.48
N SER A 35 69.32 39.48 -25.89
CA SER A 35 68.57 39.14 -27.10
C SER A 35 69.42 39.27 -28.36
N LEU A 36 70.18 40.36 -28.50
CA LEU A 36 71.07 40.58 -29.65
C LEU A 36 72.23 39.59 -29.71
N ILE A 37 72.74 39.14 -28.55
CA ILE A 37 73.78 38.10 -28.49
C ILE A 37 73.22 36.78 -29.03
N VAL A 38 72.06 36.33 -28.53
CA VAL A 38 71.44 35.09 -29.02
C VAL A 38 71.12 35.20 -30.52
N TRP A 39 70.53 36.33 -30.94
CA TRP A 39 70.21 36.60 -32.34
C TRP A 39 71.44 36.55 -33.24
N HIS A 40 72.60 37.05 -32.78
CA HIS A 40 73.84 37.01 -33.56
C HIS A 40 74.35 35.58 -33.80
N TYR A 41 74.27 34.71 -32.79
CA TYR A 41 74.73 33.32 -32.89
C TYR A 41 73.75 32.38 -33.60
N ARG A 42 72.46 32.75 -33.66
CA ARG A 42 71.37 31.94 -34.23
C ARG A 42 70.73 32.58 -35.47
N TYR A 43 71.42 33.54 -36.09
CA TYR A 43 70.86 34.36 -37.17
C TYR A 43 70.38 33.54 -38.36
N ASP A 44 71.12 32.48 -38.70
CA ASP A 44 70.86 31.63 -39.86
C ASP A 44 69.82 30.52 -39.57
N ASP A 45 69.43 30.32 -38.31
CA ASP A 45 68.47 29.29 -37.87
C ASP A 45 67.02 29.83 -37.94
N HIS A 46 66.03 28.97 -38.24
CA HIS A 46 64.63 29.38 -38.18
C HIS A 46 64.22 29.70 -36.74
N LEU A 47 63.46 30.79 -36.54
CA LEU A 47 63.05 31.25 -35.21
C LEU A 47 62.38 30.14 -34.36
N VAL A 48 61.68 29.21 -35.00
CA VAL A 48 61.02 28.05 -34.35
C VAL A 48 62.02 27.14 -33.62
N ASP A 49 63.28 27.11 -34.06
CA ASP A 49 64.30 26.21 -33.51
C ASP A 49 65.07 26.81 -32.33
N TRP A 50 65.05 28.13 -32.15
CA TRP A 50 65.88 28.82 -31.14
C TRP A 50 65.17 29.89 -30.30
N TRP A 51 63.86 30.10 -30.48
CA TRP A 51 63.09 31.03 -29.65
C TRP A 51 63.16 30.70 -28.14
N ILE A 52 63.36 29.42 -27.79
CA ILE A 52 63.53 28.96 -26.40
C ILE A 52 64.86 29.49 -25.83
N ASP A 53 65.96 29.38 -26.58
CA ASP A 53 67.27 29.93 -26.21
C ASP A 53 67.18 31.45 -25.97
N LEU A 54 66.45 32.15 -26.85
CA LEU A 54 66.19 33.58 -26.70
C LEU A 54 65.38 33.88 -25.44
N THR A 55 64.38 33.05 -25.13
CA THR A 55 63.52 33.22 -23.95
C THR A 55 64.33 32.98 -22.67
N TRP A 56 65.17 31.94 -22.60
CA TRP A 56 66.04 31.69 -21.46
C TRP A 56 67.04 32.80 -21.21
N ALA A 57 67.69 33.31 -22.28
CA ALA A 57 68.64 34.41 -22.15
C ALA A 57 67.98 35.65 -21.51
N ASN A 58 66.74 35.95 -21.90
CA ASN A 58 65.98 37.06 -21.33
C ASN A 58 65.48 36.79 -19.90
N ILE A 59 65.07 35.55 -19.56
CA ILE A 59 64.70 35.17 -18.19
C ILE A 59 65.93 35.28 -17.26
N ILE A 60 67.06 34.72 -17.66
CA ILE A 60 68.33 34.75 -16.89
C ILE A 60 68.81 36.20 -16.72
N ALA A 61 68.83 36.99 -17.79
CA ALA A 61 69.19 38.40 -17.75
C ALA A 61 68.27 39.19 -16.81
N SER A 62 66.95 39.03 -16.95
CA SER A 62 65.96 39.72 -16.12
C SER A 62 66.06 39.34 -14.64
N ALA A 63 66.22 38.05 -14.33
CA ALA A 63 66.36 37.55 -12.96
C ALA A 63 67.67 38.01 -12.30
N THR A 64 68.78 38.00 -13.05
CA THR A 64 70.09 38.46 -12.59
C THR A 64 70.07 39.95 -12.28
N VAL A 65 69.55 40.77 -13.19
CA VAL A 65 69.41 42.21 -12.95
C VAL A 65 68.43 42.47 -11.81
N GLY A 66 67.36 41.70 -11.69
CA GLY A 66 66.43 41.75 -10.56
C GLY A 66 67.11 41.51 -9.21
N LEU A 67 68.00 40.51 -9.11
CA LEU A 67 68.80 40.23 -7.90
C LEU A 67 69.76 41.37 -7.57
N VAL A 68 70.45 41.91 -8.57
CA VAL A 68 71.36 43.06 -8.39
C VAL A 68 70.58 44.29 -7.91
N TRP A 69 69.39 44.53 -8.48
CA TRP A 69 68.52 45.63 -8.08
C TRP A 69 67.97 45.42 -6.66
N LEU A 70 67.60 44.20 -6.27
CA LEU A 70 67.22 43.86 -4.90
C LEU A 70 68.36 44.11 -3.90
N ALA A 71 69.59 43.72 -4.24
CA ALA A 71 70.76 44.00 -3.41
C ALA A 71 71.05 45.51 -3.29
N ALA A 72 70.78 46.28 -4.36
CA ALA A 72 70.95 47.74 -4.37
C ALA A 72 69.75 48.50 -3.76
N ALA A 73 68.63 47.83 -3.45
CA ALA A 73 67.38 48.46 -3.03
C ALA A 73 67.55 49.34 -1.78
N GLY A 74 68.38 48.94 -0.83
CA GLY A 74 68.66 49.74 0.39
C GLY A 74 69.35 51.08 0.14
N ARG A 75 69.90 51.31 -1.06
CA ARG A 75 70.51 52.59 -1.49
C ARG A 75 69.58 53.42 -2.38
N LEU A 76 68.67 52.76 -3.09
CA LEU A 76 67.73 53.36 -4.02
C LEU A 76 66.48 53.92 -3.33
N TYR A 77 65.96 53.21 -2.32
CA TYR A 77 64.70 53.56 -1.67
C TYR A 77 64.92 54.11 -0.24
N PRO A 78 64.16 55.13 0.21
CA PRO A 78 64.18 55.59 1.59
C PRO A 78 63.78 54.49 2.58
N LYS A 79 64.36 54.48 3.80
CA LYS A 79 64.05 53.49 4.85
C LYS A 79 62.58 53.48 5.32
N GLN A 80 61.80 54.52 5.00
CA GLN A 80 60.40 54.68 5.40
C GLN A 80 59.40 54.19 4.34
N GLU A 81 59.82 53.92 3.11
CA GLU A 81 58.91 53.39 2.08
C GLU A 81 58.59 51.91 2.36
N PRO A 82 57.31 51.54 2.51
CA PRO A 82 56.93 50.15 2.69
C PRO A 82 57.33 49.35 1.44
N ALA A 83 57.87 48.14 1.65
CA ALA A 83 58.39 47.31 0.56
C ALA A 83 57.37 47.03 -0.56
N GLY A 84 56.05 47.17 -0.31
CA GLY A 84 54.98 47.00 -1.30
C GLY A 84 54.84 48.13 -2.34
N GLU A 85 55.40 49.32 -2.10
CA GLU A 85 55.22 50.51 -2.97
C GLU A 85 56.32 50.68 -4.04
N ARG A 86 56.94 49.57 -4.49
CA ARG A 86 58.00 49.56 -5.51
C ARG A 86 57.54 48.87 -6.79
N PRO A 87 56.70 49.51 -7.62
CA PRO A 87 55.99 48.86 -8.72
C PRO A 87 56.92 48.41 -9.85
N LEU A 88 57.94 49.19 -10.22
CA LEU A 88 58.81 48.82 -11.35
C LEU A 88 59.82 47.73 -10.98
N LEU A 89 60.31 47.72 -9.75
CA LEU A 89 61.11 46.59 -9.23
C LEU A 89 60.28 45.31 -9.17
N THR A 90 59.01 45.42 -8.77
CA THR A 90 58.09 44.28 -8.74
C THR A 90 57.84 43.78 -10.15
N PHE A 91 57.58 44.67 -11.11
CA PHE A 91 57.46 44.33 -12.53
C PHE A 91 58.69 43.58 -13.05
N GLN A 92 59.90 44.10 -12.78
CA GLN A 92 61.16 43.51 -13.22
C GLN A 92 61.40 42.09 -12.67
N VAL A 93 61.00 41.81 -11.43
CA VAL A 93 61.14 40.48 -10.82
C VAL A 93 60.00 39.54 -11.25
N THR A 94 58.81 40.07 -11.55
CA THR A 94 57.69 39.26 -12.06
C THR A 94 57.86 38.86 -13.53
N LEU A 95 58.54 39.66 -14.35
CA LEU A 95 58.76 39.37 -15.77
C LEU A 95 59.46 38.01 -16.03
N PRO A 96 60.63 37.69 -15.40
CA PRO A 96 61.25 36.38 -15.55
C PRO A 96 60.40 35.25 -14.96
N ALA A 97 59.60 35.54 -13.91
CA ALA A 97 58.68 34.57 -13.33
C ALA A 97 57.55 34.19 -14.28
N VAL A 98 56.98 35.17 -15.00
CA VAL A 98 55.96 34.94 -16.04
C VAL A 98 56.57 34.16 -17.21
N GLY A 99 57.75 34.56 -17.69
CA GLY A 99 58.45 33.84 -18.75
C GLY A 99 58.74 32.39 -18.38
N GLN A 100 59.26 32.16 -17.17
CA GLN A 100 59.53 30.81 -16.66
C GLN A 100 58.25 29.99 -16.49
N ALA A 101 57.16 30.60 -16.02
CA ALA A 101 55.86 29.93 -15.90
C ALA A 101 55.31 29.51 -17.27
N ILE A 102 55.42 30.38 -18.29
CA ILE A 102 55.02 30.04 -19.66
C ILE A 102 55.80 28.83 -20.16
N LEU A 103 57.14 28.83 -20.01
CA LEU A 103 57.97 27.71 -20.43
C LEU A 103 57.63 26.40 -19.70
N CYS A 104 57.35 26.47 -18.38
CA CYS A 104 56.96 25.30 -17.60
C CYS A 104 55.54 24.79 -17.95
N LEU A 105 54.66 25.63 -18.51
CA LEU A 105 53.32 25.21 -18.94
C LEU A 105 53.33 24.44 -20.28
N LEU A 106 54.29 24.71 -21.17
CA LEU A 106 54.40 24.04 -22.48
C LEU A 106 54.41 22.51 -22.40
N PRO A 107 55.27 21.84 -21.61
CA PRO A 107 55.24 20.38 -21.50
C PRO A 107 53.91 19.86 -20.94
N VAL A 108 53.27 20.60 -20.03
CA VAL A 108 51.98 20.21 -19.45
C VAL A 108 50.87 20.27 -20.50
N VAL A 109 50.78 21.38 -21.25
CA VAL A 109 49.77 21.58 -22.30
C VAL A 109 49.98 20.60 -23.45
N TRP A 110 51.23 20.38 -23.86
CA TRP A 110 51.53 19.44 -24.94
C TRP A 110 51.10 18.03 -24.57
N LEU A 111 51.57 17.53 -23.42
CA LEU A 111 51.25 16.18 -22.97
C LEU A 111 49.75 15.99 -22.63
N ALA A 112 49.01 17.07 -22.36
CA ALA A 112 47.56 17.03 -22.23
C ALA A 112 46.82 16.81 -23.57
N THR A 113 47.49 16.95 -24.70
CA THR A 113 46.93 16.68 -26.04
C THR A 113 47.58 15.48 -26.73
N GLN A 114 48.87 15.25 -26.49
CA GLN A 114 49.66 14.17 -27.09
C GLN A 114 50.53 13.52 -26.01
N PRO A 115 50.03 12.49 -25.32
CA PRO A 115 50.73 11.87 -24.19
C PRO A 115 51.86 10.91 -24.61
N GLU A 116 51.86 10.45 -25.86
CA GLU A 116 52.75 9.40 -26.39
C GLU A 116 54.18 9.87 -26.71
N ARG A 117 54.39 11.17 -26.90
CA ARG A 117 55.71 11.70 -27.22
C ARG A 117 55.85 13.16 -26.86
N LEU A 118 56.97 13.47 -26.21
CA LEU A 118 57.42 14.84 -26.04
C LEU A 118 58.30 15.26 -27.23
N PRO A 119 57.98 16.35 -27.95
CA PRO A 119 58.82 16.88 -29.01
C PRO A 119 60.21 17.23 -28.49
N GLU A 120 61.23 17.04 -29.33
CA GLU A 120 62.63 17.27 -28.95
C GLU A 120 62.89 18.70 -28.46
N TRP A 121 62.21 19.69 -29.07
CA TRP A 121 62.30 21.08 -28.65
C TRP A 121 61.67 21.35 -27.27
N ILE A 122 60.64 20.59 -26.86
CA ILE A 122 60.08 20.67 -25.49
C ILE A 122 60.95 19.89 -24.51
N ALA A 123 61.47 18.71 -24.91
CA ALA A 123 62.38 17.92 -24.08
C ALA A 123 63.67 18.70 -23.76
N ALA A 124 64.15 19.51 -24.71
CA ALA A 124 65.28 20.43 -24.53
C ALA A 124 65.07 21.41 -23.37
N LEU A 125 63.82 21.66 -22.94
CA LEU A 125 63.55 22.54 -21.81
C LEU A 125 64.21 22.07 -20.51
N GLY A 126 64.39 20.76 -20.34
CA GLY A 126 65.01 20.13 -19.18
C GLY A 126 66.54 20.26 -19.11
N CYS A 127 67.18 21.00 -20.01
CA CYS A 127 68.63 21.19 -20.03
C CYS A 127 69.15 22.00 -18.82
N PRO A 128 70.47 21.96 -18.53
CA PRO A 128 71.05 22.69 -17.39
C PRO A 128 70.77 24.20 -17.39
N VAL A 129 70.59 24.81 -18.57
CA VAL A 129 70.25 26.24 -18.71
C VAL A 129 68.84 26.53 -18.19
N GLY A 130 67.87 25.64 -18.44
CA GLY A 130 66.51 25.74 -17.89
C GLY A 130 66.49 25.66 -16.36
N TRP A 131 67.32 24.79 -15.77
CA TRP A 131 67.47 24.70 -14.31
C TRP A 131 68.14 25.95 -13.71
N LEU A 132 69.14 26.51 -14.39
CA LEU A 132 69.77 27.78 -14.00
C LEU A 132 68.76 28.95 -14.04
N ALA A 133 67.95 29.03 -15.11
CA ALA A 133 66.90 30.03 -15.25
C ALA A 133 65.84 29.93 -14.15
N LEU A 134 65.39 28.71 -13.82
CA LEU A 134 64.48 28.47 -12.69
C LEU A 134 65.11 28.89 -11.35
N GLY A 135 66.35 28.48 -11.09
CA GLY A 135 67.05 28.81 -9.84
C GLY A 135 67.21 30.32 -9.61
N LEU A 136 67.66 31.06 -10.63
CA LEU A 136 67.79 32.51 -10.57
C LEU A 136 66.43 33.22 -10.40
N THR A 137 65.40 32.73 -11.09
CA THR A 137 64.03 33.27 -10.98
C THR A 137 63.45 33.05 -9.59
N VAL A 138 63.63 31.85 -9.02
CA VAL A 138 63.20 31.52 -7.63
C VAL A 138 63.97 32.34 -6.61
N ALA A 139 65.26 32.59 -6.81
CA ALA A 139 66.05 33.45 -5.92
C ALA A 139 65.57 34.91 -5.97
N ALA A 140 65.36 35.47 -7.17
CA ALA A 140 64.91 36.85 -7.36
C ALA A 140 63.51 37.08 -6.79
N THR A 141 62.56 36.22 -7.16
CA THR A 141 61.17 36.28 -6.67
C THR A 141 61.10 35.95 -5.18
N GLY A 142 61.84 34.93 -4.72
CA GLY A 142 62.03 34.54 -3.32
C GLY A 142 62.41 35.72 -2.44
N TRP A 143 63.50 36.39 -2.78
CA TRP A 143 63.98 37.55 -2.04
C TRP A 143 62.94 38.67 -2.04
N ARG A 144 62.39 39.04 -3.21
CA ARG A 144 61.41 40.13 -3.30
C ARG A 144 60.14 39.88 -2.47
N TRP A 145 59.58 38.68 -2.54
CA TRP A 145 58.32 38.38 -1.87
C TRP A 145 58.49 38.10 -0.37
N LEU A 146 59.65 37.59 0.07
CA LEU A 146 59.99 37.49 1.50
C LEU A 146 60.24 38.88 2.13
N ASP A 147 60.79 39.83 1.36
CA ASP A 147 60.96 41.24 1.75
C ASP A 147 59.61 41.95 1.93
N ILE A 148 58.62 41.64 1.08
CA ILE A 148 57.24 42.16 1.19
C ILE A 148 56.47 41.48 2.34
N SER A 149 56.50 40.14 2.40
CA SER A 149 55.85 39.38 3.47
C SER A 149 56.38 37.95 3.57
N ARG A 150 56.86 37.56 4.76
CA ARG A 150 57.26 36.19 5.06
C ARG A 150 56.14 35.16 4.85
N LYS A 151 54.88 35.59 4.85
CA LYS A 151 53.70 34.75 4.58
C LYS A 151 53.65 34.21 3.15
N ASN A 152 54.35 34.83 2.20
CA ASN A 152 54.34 34.40 0.80
C ASN A 152 55.31 33.24 0.50
N GLY A 153 56.16 32.87 1.47
CA GLY A 153 57.21 31.86 1.28
C GLY A 153 56.67 30.50 0.78
N ALA A 154 55.52 30.03 1.27
CA ALA A 154 54.94 28.78 0.81
C ALA A 154 54.59 28.80 -0.69
N SER A 155 54.10 29.92 -1.24
CA SER A 155 53.74 29.99 -2.67
C SER A 155 54.98 29.91 -3.57
N ILE A 156 56.10 30.45 -3.10
CA ILE A 156 57.38 30.42 -3.84
C ILE A 156 57.96 29.01 -3.82
N VAL A 157 57.92 28.34 -2.68
CA VAL A 157 58.35 26.94 -2.55
C VAL A 157 57.49 26.02 -3.41
N VAL A 158 56.17 26.21 -3.43
CA VAL A 158 55.30 25.42 -4.30
C VAL A 158 55.57 25.70 -5.78
N ALA A 159 55.68 26.96 -6.18
CA ALA A 159 55.96 27.33 -7.56
C ALA A 159 57.33 26.81 -8.04
N SER A 160 58.36 26.83 -7.18
CA SER A 160 59.68 26.30 -7.51
C SER A 160 59.67 24.79 -7.70
N VAL A 161 58.96 24.06 -6.82
CA VAL A 161 58.81 22.61 -6.91
C VAL A 161 57.98 22.21 -8.14
N LEU A 162 56.93 22.95 -8.48
CA LEU A 162 56.16 22.74 -9.72
C LEU A 162 57.00 23.00 -10.97
N GLY A 163 57.79 24.08 -10.98
CA GLY A 163 58.73 24.37 -12.07
C GLY A 163 59.79 23.27 -12.22
N ALA A 164 60.32 22.77 -11.09
CA ALA A 164 61.26 21.66 -11.08
C ALA A 164 60.63 20.37 -11.62
N ALA A 165 59.38 20.05 -11.25
CA ALA A 165 58.67 18.89 -11.79
C ALA A 165 58.43 18.98 -13.30
N ALA A 166 58.07 20.16 -13.81
CA ALA A 166 57.91 20.39 -15.25
C ALA A 166 59.23 20.22 -16.02
N LEU A 167 60.35 20.74 -15.50
CA LEU A 167 61.67 20.55 -16.11
C LEU A 167 62.16 19.11 -16.02
N SER A 168 61.96 18.43 -14.88
CA SER A 168 62.27 17.00 -14.73
C SER A 168 61.45 16.14 -15.69
N THR A 169 60.20 16.50 -15.96
CA THR A 169 59.36 15.84 -16.98
C THR A 169 60.01 15.94 -18.36
N CYS A 170 60.58 17.10 -18.71
CA CYS A 170 61.26 17.27 -20.00
C CYS A 170 62.48 16.35 -20.13
N HIS A 171 63.18 16.06 -19.04
CA HIS A 171 64.31 15.11 -19.02
C HIS A 171 63.87 13.66 -19.32
N THR A 172 62.61 13.33 -19.05
CA THR A 172 62.03 12.00 -19.33
C THR A 172 61.53 11.83 -20.77
N GLY A 173 61.78 12.79 -21.67
CA GLY A 173 61.32 12.76 -23.07
C GLY A 173 61.86 11.60 -23.90
N SER A 174 62.89 10.90 -23.42
CA SER A 174 63.43 9.68 -24.04
C SER A 174 62.68 8.40 -23.64
N LEU A 175 61.77 8.46 -22.66
CA LEU A 175 60.94 7.33 -22.30
C LEU A 175 59.88 7.09 -23.39
N ALA A 176 59.75 5.85 -23.82
CA ALA A 176 58.73 5.46 -24.81
C ALA A 176 57.31 5.56 -24.24
N ASP A 177 56.34 5.61 -25.16
CA ASP A 177 54.91 5.63 -24.91
C ASP A 177 54.49 6.78 -23.98
N PHE A 178 54.01 6.48 -22.78
CA PHE A 178 53.45 7.43 -21.83
C PHE A 178 54.44 7.84 -20.73
N GLY A 179 55.72 7.46 -20.84
CA GLY A 179 56.69 7.61 -19.74
C GLY A 179 56.81 9.03 -19.18
N SER A 180 56.91 10.04 -20.06
CA SER A 180 56.95 11.45 -19.61
C SER A 180 55.63 11.89 -18.98
N TYR A 181 54.50 11.37 -19.48
CA TYR A 181 53.19 11.69 -18.94
C TYR A 181 52.98 11.09 -17.54
N TYR A 182 53.35 9.82 -17.32
CA TYR A 182 53.30 9.20 -15.99
C TYR A 182 54.17 9.97 -14.99
N PHE A 183 55.38 10.35 -15.38
CA PHE A 183 56.27 11.14 -14.53
C PHE A 183 55.66 12.50 -14.16
N LEU A 184 55.05 13.20 -15.12
CA LEU A 184 54.38 14.48 -14.88
C LEU A 184 53.22 14.32 -13.88
N VAL A 185 52.28 13.42 -14.15
CA VAL A 185 51.07 13.30 -13.34
C VAL A 185 51.39 12.77 -11.93
N THR A 186 52.34 11.83 -11.81
CA THR A 186 52.77 11.31 -10.50
C THR A 186 53.55 12.33 -9.68
N SER A 187 54.45 13.11 -10.30
CA SER A 187 55.16 14.19 -9.60
C SER A 187 54.20 15.28 -9.13
N LEU A 188 53.23 15.70 -9.95
CA LEU A 188 52.18 16.64 -9.56
C LEU A 188 51.30 16.09 -8.43
N ALA A 189 50.92 14.80 -8.48
CA ALA A 189 50.14 14.16 -7.43
C ALA A 189 50.90 14.07 -6.09
N ALA A 190 52.19 13.77 -6.13
CA ALA A 190 53.06 13.75 -4.96
C ALA A 190 53.21 15.16 -4.37
N ILE A 191 53.40 16.18 -5.21
CA ILE A 191 53.48 17.58 -4.80
C ILE A 191 52.17 18.02 -4.12
N GLY A 192 51.02 17.73 -4.72
CA GLY A 192 49.71 18.03 -4.13
C GLY A 192 49.51 17.40 -2.75
N LEU A 193 49.91 16.14 -2.59
CA LEU A 193 49.85 15.43 -1.30
C LEU A 193 50.81 16.03 -0.26
N LEU A 194 52.05 16.35 -0.66
CA LEU A 194 53.04 16.98 0.21
C LEU A 194 52.57 18.36 0.68
N ILE A 195 51.94 19.16 -0.19
CA ILE A 195 51.35 20.46 0.19
C ILE A 195 50.25 20.27 1.23
N ALA A 196 49.37 19.27 1.04
CA ALA A 196 48.29 18.95 1.97
C ALA A 196 48.81 18.48 3.35
N ILE A 197 49.96 17.80 3.41
CA ILE A 197 50.64 17.39 4.66
C ILE A 197 51.40 18.56 5.30
N ALA A 198 52.06 19.39 4.50
CA ALA A 198 52.89 20.51 4.96
C ALA A 198 52.05 21.59 5.67
N GLY A 199 50.79 21.79 5.28
CA GLY A 199 49.86 22.71 5.95
C GLY A 199 49.69 22.46 7.45
N PRO A 200 49.12 21.30 7.87
CA PRO A 200 48.95 20.99 9.29
C PRO A 200 50.27 20.87 10.05
N LEU A 201 51.33 20.33 9.43
CA LEU A 201 52.64 20.17 10.07
C LEU A 201 53.32 21.53 10.30
N GLY A 202 53.31 22.41 9.29
CA GLY A 202 53.90 23.75 9.37
C GLY A 202 53.24 24.64 10.42
N VAL A 203 51.91 24.56 10.57
CA VAL A 203 51.19 25.26 11.65
C VAL A 203 51.56 24.69 13.02
N ARG A 204 51.70 23.36 13.18
CA ARG A 204 52.11 22.75 14.46
C ARG A 204 53.55 23.11 14.85
N LEU A 205 54.44 23.23 13.87
CA LEU A 205 55.85 23.57 14.07
C LEU A 205 56.11 25.10 14.15
N GLY A 206 55.07 25.93 14.04
CA GLY A 206 55.20 27.39 14.12
C GLY A 206 55.93 28.05 12.94
N LEU A 207 55.95 27.41 11.77
CA LEU A 207 56.66 27.93 10.60
C LEU A 207 55.87 29.08 9.94
N GLU A 208 56.34 30.31 10.11
CA GLU A 208 55.72 31.52 9.51
C GLU A 208 55.39 31.43 8.01
N PRO A 209 56.24 30.83 7.14
CA PRO A 209 55.97 30.72 5.71
C PRO A 209 54.72 29.90 5.36
N PHE A 210 54.31 28.97 6.25
CA PHE A 210 53.15 28.10 6.08
C PHE A 210 51.93 28.58 6.90
N SER A 211 52.01 29.78 7.48
CA SER A 211 50.94 30.41 8.26
C SER A 211 49.66 30.73 7.47
N PRO A 212 49.69 31.25 6.21
CA PRO A 212 48.47 31.59 5.50
C PRO A 212 47.78 30.35 4.92
N ARG A 213 46.76 29.87 5.65
CA ARG A 213 45.92 28.73 5.24
C ARG A 213 45.38 28.88 3.82
N ARG A 214 44.95 30.08 3.41
CA ARG A 214 44.37 30.31 2.07
C ARG A 214 45.31 29.95 0.92
N ALA A 215 46.60 30.25 1.04
CA ALA A 215 47.57 30.00 -0.04
C ALA A 215 47.85 28.50 -0.23
N ILE A 216 48.09 27.78 0.87
CA ILE A 216 48.32 26.32 0.86
C ILE A 216 47.10 25.60 0.27
N VAL A 217 45.91 26.04 0.67
CA VAL A 217 44.65 25.48 0.19
C VAL A 217 44.45 25.74 -1.29
N ALA A 218 44.66 26.98 -1.75
CA ALA A 218 44.55 27.33 -3.16
C ALA A 218 45.51 26.52 -4.05
N TRP A 219 46.77 26.36 -3.62
CA TRP A 219 47.75 25.54 -4.33
C TRP A 219 47.40 24.06 -4.34
N ALA A 220 47.04 23.49 -3.20
CA ALA A 220 46.64 22.09 -3.13
C ALA A 220 45.39 21.80 -3.98
N THR A 221 44.42 22.73 -4.03
CA THR A 221 43.28 22.61 -4.95
C THR A 221 43.66 22.74 -6.41
N ALA A 222 44.50 23.70 -6.77
CA ALA A 222 44.87 23.93 -8.16
C ALA A 222 45.67 22.75 -8.72
N VAL A 223 46.65 22.27 -7.96
CA VAL A 223 47.44 21.09 -8.32
C VAL A 223 46.57 19.83 -8.32
N GLY A 224 45.71 19.64 -7.31
CA GLY A 224 44.79 18.50 -7.27
C GLY A 224 43.80 18.47 -8.43
N LEU A 225 43.26 19.64 -8.82
CA LEU A 225 42.37 19.77 -9.98
C LEU A 225 43.12 19.49 -11.30
N LEU A 226 44.34 20.00 -11.43
CA LEU A 226 45.18 19.73 -12.60
C LEU A 226 45.47 18.23 -12.75
N VAL A 227 45.88 17.56 -11.66
CA VAL A 227 46.09 16.11 -11.65
C VAL A 227 44.80 15.38 -11.99
N PHE A 228 43.66 15.79 -11.41
CA PHE A 228 42.36 15.18 -11.70
C PHE A 228 42.00 15.26 -13.19
N VAL A 229 42.16 16.43 -13.81
CA VAL A 229 41.89 16.62 -15.25
C VAL A 229 42.85 15.79 -16.09
N LEU A 230 44.16 15.89 -15.85
CA LEU A 230 45.17 15.14 -16.60
C LEU A 230 44.96 13.62 -16.49
N SER A 231 44.69 13.10 -15.29
CA SER A 231 44.44 11.66 -15.10
C SER A 231 43.20 11.16 -15.86
N LEU A 232 42.21 12.02 -16.15
CA LEU A 232 41.00 11.64 -16.89
C LEU A 232 41.12 11.80 -18.41
N LEU A 233 41.94 12.73 -18.91
CA LEU A 233 42.04 13.02 -20.34
C LEU A 233 42.45 11.81 -21.18
N HIS A 234 43.36 10.98 -20.67
CA HIS A 234 43.96 9.88 -21.41
C HIS A 234 43.80 8.52 -20.75
N CYS A 235 42.93 8.39 -19.73
CA CYS A 235 42.74 7.12 -19.04
C CYS A 235 42.22 6.00 -19.96
N GLY A 236 41.53 6.36 -21.05
CA GLY A 236 40.95 5.39 -21.97
C GLY A 236 41.93 4.76 -22.96
N ILE A 237 43.02 5.46 -23.27
CA ILE A 237 44.06 5.05 -24.23
C ILE A 237 45.35 4.56 -23.56
N ASP A 238 45.37 4.51 -22.22
CA ASP A 238 46.50 4.10 -21.39
C ASP A 238 46.95 2.63 -21.65
N PRO A 239 48.19 2.38 -22.08
CA PRO A 239 48.75 1.03 -22.27
C PRO A 239 48.85 0.21 -20.97
N HIS A 240 49.00 0.87 -19.82
CA HIS A 240 49.18 0.26 -18.50
C HIS A 240 47.98 0.45 -17.57
N ARG A 241 46.81 0.71 -18.16
CA ARG A 241 45.54 0.87 -17.42
C ARG A 241 45.30 -0.26 -16.41
N PRO A 242 44.76 0.01 -15.21
CA PRO A 242 44.31 1.32 -14.70
C PRO A 242 45.27 1.99 -13.69
N TRP A 243 46.42 1.38 -13.37
CA TRP A 243 47.09 1.61 -12.09
C TRP A 243 47.73 3.00 -11.93
N TRP A 244 48.30 3.57 -13.00
CA TRP A 244 48.96 4.89 -12.94
C TRP A 244 47.97 6.02 -12.68
N PHE A 245 46.85 6.06 -13.40
CA PHE A 245 45.84 7.11 -13.20
C PHE A 245 44.96 6.86 -11.97
N ALA A 246 44.67 5.60 -11.63
CA ALA A 246 43.97 5.28 -10.39
C ALA A 246 44.78 5.72 -9.15
N SER A 247 46.08 5.44 -9.10
CA SER A 247 46.93 5.81 -7.96
C SER A 247 47.09 7.33 -7.78
N THR A 248 47.22 8.07 -8.88
CA THR A 248 47.30 9.55 -8.84
C THR A 248 45.98 10.18 -8.39
N LEU A 249 44.83 9.66 -8.83
CA LEU A 249 43.52 10.08 -8.35
C LEU A 249 43.28 9.70 -6.88
N ILE A 250 43.74 8.53 -6.43
CA ILE A 250 43.73 8.16 -5.00
C ILE A 250 44.54 9.17 -4.19
N SER A 251 45.73 9.58 -4.67
CA SER A 251 46.54 10.62 -4.01
C SER A 251 45.77 11.94 -3.88
N VAL A 252 45.03 12.36 -4.93
CA VAL A 252 44.17 13.56 -4.88
C VAL A 252 43.03 13.41 -3.87
N SER A 253 42.38 12.23 -3.82
CA SER A 253 41.32 11.93 -2.84
C SER A 253 41.86 12.00 -1.41
N VAL A 254 43.03 11.41 -1.15
CA VAL A 254 43.71 11.45 0.15
C VAL A 254 44.13 12.87 0.52
N ALA A 255 44.71 13.63 -0.42
CA ALA A 255 45.09 15.03 -0.21
C ALA A 255 43.87 15.90 0.15
N ALA A 256 42.74 15.74 -0.57
CA ALA A 256 41.48 16.38 -0.23
C ALA A 256 40.98 15.95 1.16
N GLY A 257 41.10 14.67 1.51
CA GLY A 257 40.74 14.16 2.84
C GLY A 257 41.59 14.76 3.97
N LEU A 258 42.90 14.93 3.76
CA LEU A 258 43.81 15.60 4.70
C LEU A 258 43.46 17.07 4.87
N LEU A 259 43.15 17.78 3.77
CA LEU A 259 42.68 19.17 3.81
C LEU A 259 41.34 19.28 4.55
N ALA A 260 40.40 18.37 4.30
CA ALA A 260 39.13 18.32 5.03
C ALA A 260 39.35 18.15 6.55
N TRP A 261 40.23 17.23 6.94
CA TRP A 261 40.59 16.98 8.33
C TRP A 261 41.27 18.19 9.00
N TRP A 262 42.17 18.86 8.27
CA TRP A 262 42.90 20.03 8.78
C TRP A 262 42.04 21.30 8.84
N LEU A 263 41.36 21.65 7.74
CA LEU A 263 40.62 22.91 7.58
C LEU A 263 39.21 22.87 8.18
N ARG A 264 38.66 21.67 8.39
CA ARG A 264 37.31 21.47 8.90
C ARG A 264 36.23 21.97 7.91
N TRP A 265 36.51 21.95 6.60
CA TRP A 265 35.61 22.43 5.54
C TRP A 265 34.90 21.28 4.83
N THR A 266 33.59 21.40 4.65
CA THR A 266 32.72 20.38 4.03
C THR A 266 33.09 20.07 2.59
N VAL A 267 33.47 21.09 1.81
CA VAL A 267 33.76 20.96 0.37
C VAL A 267 34.81 19.89 0.09
N TYR A 268 35.84 19.78 0.94
CA TYR A 268 36.92 18.80 0.75
C TYR A 268 36.52 17.37 1.13
N VAL A 269 35.54 17.21 2.02
CA VAL A 269 34.95 15.88 2.31
C VAL A 269 34.25 15.37 1.05
N PHE A 270 33.39 16.20 0.45
CA PHE A 270 32.72 15.87 -0.82
C PHE A 270 33.71 15.66 -1.95
N ALA A 271 34.73 16.51 -2.09
CA ALA A 271 35.76 16.36 -3.11
C ALA A 271 36.49 15.01 -2.97
N SER A 272 36.89 14.62 -1.75
CA SER A 272 37.55 13.32 -1.53
C SER A 272 36.70 12.14 -1.97
N GLY A 273 35.38 12.19 -1.69
CA GLY A 273 34.42 11.16 -2.08
C GLY A 273 34.13 11.12 -3.58
N LEU A 274 33.97 12.29 -4.23
CA LEU A 274 33.74 12.39 -5.67
C LEU A 274 34.95 11.89 -6.46
N VAL A 275 36.17 12.26 -6.03
CA VAL A 275 37.40 11.75 -6.65
C VAL A 275 37.52 10.23 -6.46
N LEU A 276 37.07 9.68 -5.33
CA LEU A 276 37.04 8.22 -5.13
C LEU A 276 36.09 7.52 -6.11
N ASN A 277 34.96 8.13 -6.47
CA ASN A 277 34.09 7.61 -7.53
C ASN A 277 34.77 7.67 -8.91
N ALA A 278 35.52 8.74 -9.21
CA ALA A 278 36.31 8.83 -10.43
C ALA A 278 37.39 7.73 -10.49
N VAL A 279 38.06 7.42 -9.37
CA VAL A 279 38.98 6.27 -9.27
C VAL A 279 38.25 4.97 -9.64
N GLY A 280 37.08 4.74 -9.07
CA GLY A 280 36.24 3.59 -9.39
C GLY A 280 35.94 3.50 -10.88
N MET A 281 35.49 4.60 -11.49
CA MET A 281 35.17 4.64 -12.92
C MET A 281 36.38 4.39 -13.83
N VAL A 282 37.57 4.87 -13.47
CA VAL A 282 38.80 4.57 -14.23
C VAL A 282 39.17 3.09 -14.15
N VAL A 283 39.04 2.48 -12.97
CA VAL A 283 39.29 1.04 -12.79
C VAL A 283 38.26 0.22 -13.56
N TRP A 284 36.98 0.63 -13.50
CA TRP A 284 35.89 -0.01 -14.23
C TRP A 284 36.07 0.10 -15.74
N TYR A 285 36.42 1.27 -16.26
CA TYR A 285 36.62 1.44 -17.71
C TYR A 285 37.72 0.51 -18.26
N ALA A 286 38.72 0.18 -17.44
CA ALA A 286 39.84 -0.68 -17.85
C ALA A 286 39.59 -2.19 -17.68
N ARG A 287 38.82 -2.60 -16.66
CA ARG A 287 38.68 -4.01 -16.24
C ARG A 287 37.26 -4.43 -15.88
N GLY A 288 36.31 -3.51 -15.95
CA GLY A 288 34.92 -3.73 -15.57
C GLY A 288 34.19 -4.60 -16.58
N PRO A 289 33.17 -5.37 -16.14
CA PRO A 289 32.29 -6.09 -17.06
C PRO A 289 31.56 -5.11 -17.99
N GLU A 290 31.40 -5.46 -19.28
CA GLU A 290 30.65 -4.68 -20.28
C GLU A 290 29.12 -4.79 -20.05
N THR A 291 28.66 -4.32 -18.90
CA THR A 291 27.24 -4.37 -18.52
C THR A 291 26.78 -2.98 -18.09
N ALA A 292 25.53 -2.64 -18.37
CA ALA A 292 25.00 -1.31 -18.01
C ALA A 292 24.91 -1.09 -16.49
N ALA A 293 24.84 -2.18 -15.71
CA ALA A 293 24.74 -2.14 -14.25
C ALA A 293 26.09 -2.02 -13.54
N SER A 294 27.17 -2.61 -14.09
CA SER A 294 28.48 -2.61 -13.44
C SER A 294 29.07 -1.21 -13.16
N PRO A 295 28.96 -0.17 -14.01
CA PRO A 295 29.46 1.16 -13.65
C PRO A 295 28.67 1.77 -12.48
N ILE A 296 27.36 1.48 -12.41
CA ILE A 296 26.50 1.96 -11.32
C ILE A 296 26.95 1.30 -10.00
N GLU A 297 27.23 0.00 -10.00
CA GLU A 297 27.69 -0.74 -8.82
C GLU A 297 29.05 -0.28 -8.31
N VAL A 298 29.96 0.08 -9.22
CA VAL A 298 31.25 0.66 -8.83
C VAL A 298 31.06 2.01 -8.12
N ASN A 299 30.12 2.85 -8.57
CA ASN A 299 29.81 4.08 -7.84
C ASN A 299 29.16 3.80 -6.48
N VAL A 300 28.26 2.82 -6.39
CA VAL A 300 27.69 2.38 -5.10
C VAL A 300 28.79 1.93 -4.13
N LEU A 301 29.74 1.13 -4.62
CA LEU A 301 30.91 0.70 -3.85
C LEU A 301 31.74 1.88 -3.36
N CYS A 302 32.10 2.82 -4.25
CA CYS A 302 32.89 3.99 -3.90
C CYS A 302 32.17 4.92 -2.90
N LEU A 303 30.85 5.13 -3.05
CA LEU A 303 30.04 5.87 -2.09
C LEU A 303 29.96 5.17 -0.72
N GLY A 304 29.76 3.86 -0.71
CA GLY A 304 29.75 3.03 0.50
C GLY A 304 31.09 3.08 1.23
N VAL A 305 32.20 2.84 0.53
CA VAL A 305 33.56 2.93 1.09
C VAL A 305 33.87 4.33 1.58
N GLY A 306 33.56 5.37 0.79
CA GLY A 306 33.78 6.76 1.18
C GLY A 306 32.99 7.15 2.43
N SER A 307 31.73 6.70 2.53
CA SER A 307 30.91 6.92 3.73
C SER A 307 31.46 6.15 4.94
N ALA A 308 31.85 4.88 4.76
CA ALA A 308 32.44 4.06 5.82
C ALA A 308 33.74 4.66 6.37
N LEU A 309 34.65 5.10 5.50
CA LEU A 309 35.93 5.71 5.90
C LEU A 309 35.70 6.99 6.71
N TRP A 310 34.87 7.91 6.22
CA TRP A 310 34.58 9.16 6.96
C TRP A 310 33.81 8.91 8.26
N SER A 311 32.95 7.90 8.30
CA SER A 311 32.24 7.50 9.52
C SER A 311 33.20 6.90 10.55
N ALA A 312 34.17 6.08 10.12
CA ALA A 312 35.21 5.51 10.97
C ALA A 312 36.16 6.58 11.52
N ILE A 313 36.58 7.55 10.69
CA ILE A 313 37.39 8.70 11.11
C ILE A 313 36.62 9.53 12.15
N GLY A 314 35.33 9.79 11.89
CA GLY A 314 34.45 10.49 12.83
C GLY A 314 34.35 9.75 14.17
N TRP A 315 34.16 8.43 14.14
CA TRP A 315 34.10 7.58 15.34
C TRP A 315 35.42 7.59 16.13
N LEU A 316 36.56 7.37 15.49
CA LEU A 316 37.90 7.44 16.12
C LEU A 316 38.15 8.81 16.76
N SER A 317 37.74 9.89 16.09
CA SER A 317 37.92 11.25 16.60
C SER A 317 37.04 11.56 17.82
N ARG A 318 35.87 10.92 17.95
CA ARG A 318 34.98 11.00 19.11
C ARG A 318 35.51 10.15 20.27
N TRP A 319 35.97 8.93 19.97
CA TRP A 319 36.54 8.02 20.98
C TRP A 319 37.75 8.65 21.67
N ARG A 320 38.66 9.26 20.91
CA ARG A 320 39.86 9.93 21.44
C ARG A 320 39.58 11.25 22.19
N ARG A 321 38.38 11.84 22.04
CA ARG A 321 37.96 13.11 22.67
C ARG A 321 37.13 12.91 23.94
N LYS A 322 36.87 11.67 24.36
CA LYS A 322 36.10 11.36 25.58
C LYS A 322 36.73 11.94 26.87
N ASP A 323 37.98 12.41 26.81
CA ASP A 323 38.73 13.05 27.91
C ASP A 323 38.82 14.59 27.83
N SER A 324 38.16 15.28 26.90
CA SER A 324 38.30 16.75 26.79
C SER A 324 36.99 17.46 26.40
N SER A 325 36.41 18.18 27.35
CA SER A 325 35.11 18.86 27.33
C SER A 325 35.02 20.14 26.47
N ALA A 326 35.88 20.31 25.46
CA ALA A 326 35.88 21.50 24.60
C ALA A 326 35.62 21.13 23.12
N GLY A 327 34.35 21.16 22.71
CA GLY A 327 33.90 20.83 21.36
C GLY A 327 34.02 22.00 20.37
N CYS A 328 34.47 21.72 19.13
CA CYS A 328 34.29 22.61 17.97
C CYS A 328 33.37 21.92 16.94
N PRO A 329 32.10 22.37 16.77
CA PRO A 329 31.05 21.63 16.07
C PRO A 329 31.15 21.54 14.53
N ARG A 330 32.08 22.24 13.87
CA ARG A 330 32.01 22.43 12.40
C ARG A 330 32.37 21.21 11.53
N MET A 331 33.40 20.42 11.87
CA MET A 331 33.76 19.24 11.05
C MET A 331 32.89 18.03 11.31
N ASP A 332 32.44 17.87 12.56
CA ASP A 332 31.58 16.76 12.94
C ASP A 332 30.22 16.89 12.22
N VAL A 333 29.73 18.12 11.96
CA VAL A 333 28.52 18.38 11.15
C VAL A 333 28.77 18.20 9.63
N ALA A 334 29.90 18.70 9.13
CA ALA A 334 30.25 18.64 7.71
C ALA A 334 30.48 17.21 7.19
N ALA A 335 31.28 16.42 7.93
CA ALA A 335 31.52 15.02 7.60
C ALA A 335 30.25 14.17 7.74
N ALA A 336 29.41 14.48 8.74
CA ALA A 336 28.12 13.83 8.90
C ALA A 336 27.16 14.08 7.73
N GLY A 337 27.18 15.28 7.13
CA GLY A 337 26.37 15.57 5.93
C GLY A 337 26.72 14.67 4.74
N TYR A 338 28.02 14.54 4.43
CA TYR A 338 28.48 13.68 3.34
C TYR A 338 28.22 12.19 3.62
N THR A 339 28.58 11.68 4.81
CA THR A 339 28.43 10.25 5.10
C THR A 339 26.97 9.80 5.01
N ARG A 340 26.03 10.62 5.51
CA ARG A 340 24.59 10.39 5.39
C ARG A 340 24.11 10.38 3.94
N LEU A 341 24.49 11.38 3.16
CA LEU A 341 24.10 11.46 1.74
C LEU A 341 24.69 10.33 0.91
N ALA A 342 25.98 10.01 1.09
CA ALA A 342 26.66 8.96 0.37
C ALA A 342 26.10 7.57 0.71
N ALA A 343 25.88 7.26 1.99
CA ALA A 343 25.25 6.00 2.40
C ALA A 343 23.78 5.91 1.93
N GLY A 344 23.03 7.02 1.99
CA GLY A 344 21.65 7.08 1.51
C GLY A 344 21.55 6.86 0.00
N ALA A 345 22.43 7.49 -0.79
CA ALA A 345 22.46 7.31 -2.24
C ALA A 345 22.92 5.89 -2.62
N ALA A 346 23.95 5.34 -1.97
CA ALA A 346 24.40 3.97 -2.19
C ALA A 346 23.30 2.95 -1.85
N LEU A 347 22.55 3.16 -0.76
CA LEU A 347 21.42 2.33 -0.39
C LEU A 347 20.27 2.45 -1.39
N LEU A 348 19.89 3.67 -1.79
CA LEU A 348 18.81 3.88 -2.75
C LEU A 348 19.09 3.18 -4.08
N VAL A 349 20.30 3.34 -4.60
CA VAL A 349 20.71 2.71 -5.86
C VAL A 349 20.78 1.19 -5.70
N SER A 350 21.30 0.66 -4.58
CA SER A 350 21.27 -0.78 -4.28
C SER A 350 19.86 -1.36 -4.29
N ILE A 351 18.89 -0.65 -3.69
CA ILE A 351 17.47 -1.07 -3.68
C ILE A 351 16.91 -1.09 -5.10
N VAL A 352 17.14 -0.03 -5.88
CA VAL A 352 16.65 0.06 -7.26
C VAL A 352 17.24 -1.05 -8.12
N LEU A 353 18.54 -1.32 -8.01
CA LEU A 353 19.20 -2.40 -8.75
C LEU A 353 18.65 -3.77 -8.34
N ALA A 354 18.58 -4.07 -7.04
CA ALA A 354 18.03 -5.34 -6.56
C ALA A 354 16.57 -5.55 -6.99
N ALA A 355 15.73 -4.50 -6.87
CA ALA A 355 14.34 -4.55 -7.29
C ALA A 355 14.19 -4.73 -8.81
N SER A 356 15.02 -4.03 -9.60
CA SER A 356 15.00 -4.14 -11.06
C SER A 356 15.37 -5.54 -11.56
N ARG A 357 16.35 -6.18 -10.91
CA ARG A 357 16.77 -7.56 -11.22
C ARG A 357 15.69 -8.58 -10.87
N VAL A 358 15.14 -8.50 -9.65
CA VAL A 358 14.04 -9.38 -9.24
C VAL A 358 12.82 -9.19 -10.15
N ALA A 359 12.51 -7.95 -10.55
CA ALA A 359 11.43 -7.67 -11.49
C ALA A 359 11.72 -8.22 -12.90
N ALA A 360 12.95 -8.08 -13.40
CA ALA A 360 13.36 -8.66 -14.68
C ALA A 360 13.27 -10.19 -14.65
N GLY A 361 13.74 -10.84 -13.57
CA GLY A 361 13.61 -12.28 -13.37
C GLY A 361 12.15 -12.76 -13.26
N ALA A 362 11.29 -11.98 -12.60
CA ALA A 362 9.86 -12.31 -12.47
C ALA A 362 9.10 -12.23 -13.81
N VAL A 363 9.55 -11.38 -14.74
CA VAL A 363 8.98 -11.23 -16.10
C VAL A 363 9.76 -12.03 -17.14
N GLU A 364 10.79 -12.79 -16.72
CA GLU A 364 11.66 -13.61 -17.59
C GLU A 364 12.35 -12.77 -18.69
N ILE A 365 12.71 -11.54 -18.36
CA ILE A 365 13.54 -10.67 -19.21
C ILE A 365 15.00 -11.05 -18.99
N ASP A 366 15.71 -11.36 -20.07
CA ASP A 366 17.16 -11.60 -20.03
C ASP A 366 17.89 -10.38 -19.46
N HIS A 367 18.62 -10.60 -18.37
CA HIS A 367 19.40 -9.57 -17.70
C HIS A 367 20.67 -10.19 -17.09
N VAL A 368 21.62 -9.32 -16.75
CA VAL A 368 22.85 -9.75 -16.10
C VAL A 368 22.58 -9.96 -14.61
N CYS A 369 22.69 -11.21 -14.18
CA CYS A 369 22.57 -11.58 -12.77
C CYS A 369 23.63 -10.91 -11.90
N ALA A 370 23.30 -10.78 -10.61
CA ALA A 370 24.17 -10.26 -9.59
C ALA A 370 25.48 -11.06 -9.52
N ASP A 371 26.58 -10.35 -9.53
CA ASP A 371 27.92 -10.91 -9.53
C ASP A 371 28.64 -10.60 -8.20
N THR A 372 29.93 -10.90 -8.13
CA THR A 372 30.74 -10.59 -6.95
C THR A 372 30.79 -9.09 -6.65
N LEU A 373 30.72 -8.21 -7.67
CA LEU A 373 30.72 -6.77 -7.49
C LEU A 373 29.40 -6.29 -6.85
N SER A 374 28.27 -6.86 -7.25
CA SER A 374 26.97 -6.59 -6.63
C SER A 374 26.98 -6.87 -5.12
N TRP A 375 27.58 -7.99 -4.70
CA TRP A 375 27.72 -8.34 -3.28
C TRP A 375 28.70 -7.45 -2.52
N ILE A 376 29.84 -7.12 -3.12
CA ILE A 376 30.84 -6.24 -2.50
C ILE A 376 30.30 -4.81 -2.32
N SER A 377 29.55 -4.30 -3.30
CA SER A 377 28.94 -2.96 -3.24
C SER A 377 27.84 -2.88 -2.17
N LEU A 378 26.96 -3.88 -2.08
CA LEU A 378 25.98 -3.97 -1.00
C LEU A 378 26.65 -4.14 0.37
N GLY A 379 27.70 -4.96 0.46
CA GLY A 379 28.50 -5.15 1.66
C GLY A 379 29.13 -3.84 2.16
N ALA A 380 29.73 -3.05 1.26
CA ALA A 380 30.27 -1.74 1.60
C ALA A 380 29.19 -0.75 2.10
N THR A 381 28.00 -0.79 1.48
CA THR A 381 26.83 -0.01 1.92
C THR A 381 26.37 -0.43 3.32
N ALA A 382 26.29 -1.74 3.59
CA ALA A 382 25.93 -2.26 4.90
C ALA A 382 26.95 -1.85 5.98
N VAL A 383 28.26 -1.93 5.69
CA VAL A 383 29.32 -1.48 6.62
C VAL A 383 29.18 0.02 6.92
N ALA A 384 28.92 0.85 5.90
CA ALA A 384 28.68 2.28 6.09
C ALA A 384 27.48 2.55 7.02
N LEU A 385 26.37 1.84 6.80
CA LEU A 385 25.18 1.95 7.64
C LEU A 385 25.43 1.46 9.08
N VAL A 386 26.18 0.37 9.28
CA VAL A 386 26.56 -0.11 10.62
C VAL A 386 27.39 0.95 11.36
N LEU A 387 28.36 1.58 10.69
CA LEU A 387 29.17 2.65 11.30
C LEU A 387 28.32 3.89 11.64
N LEU A 388 27.28 4.17 10.85
CA LEU A 388 26.32 5.25 11.11
C LEU A 388 25.36 4.94 12.27
N LEU A 389 25.23 3.70 12.75
CA LEU A 389 24.44 3.40 13.96
C LEU A 389 24.97 4.13 15.20
N GLY A 390 26.27 4.47 15.21
CA GLY A 390 26.89 5.26 16.27
C GLY A 390 26.58 6.76 16.20
N ASP A 391 25.82 7.23 15.21
CA ASP A 391 25.35 8.61 15.09
C ASP A 391 23.84 8.68 15.38
N GLY A 392 23.49 9.08 16.61
CA GLY A 392 22.09 9.16 17.06
C GLY A 392 21.24 10.19 16.32
N ALA A 393 21.85 11.06 15.50
CA ALA A 393 21.13 12.05 14.70
C ALA A 393 20.48 11.47 13.43
N VAL A 394 20.79 10.22 13.04
CA VAL A 394 20.29 9.62 11.79
C VAL A 394 19.23 8.57 12.09
N TRP A 395 17.97 8.99 12.03
CA TRP A 395 16.83 8.13 12.35
C TRP A 395 16.64 6.97 11.33
N TRP A 396 17.03 7.15 10.06
CA TRP A 396 16.77 6.16 9.01
C TRP A 396 17.81 5.04 8.92
N THR A 397 18.91 5.07 9.68
CA THR A 397 19.99 4.07 9.58
C THR A 397 19.51 2.64 9.89
N ARG A 398 18.66 2.47 10.90
CA ARG A 398 18.11 1.16 11.28
C ARG A 398 17.17 0.59 10.20
N PRO A 399 16.15 1.35 9.71
CA PRO A 399 15.41 0.98 8.50
C PRO A 399 16.30 0.76 7.28
N GLY A 400 17.38 1.53 7.14
CA GLY A 400 18.31 1.41 6.02
C GLY A 400 19.05 0.07 6.02
N LEU A 401 19.49 -0.41 7.19
CA LEU A 401 20.07 -1.76 7.32
C LEU A 401 19.06 -2.86 6.99
N TYR A 402 17.80 -2.67 7.39
CA TYR A 402 16.74 -3.59 7.01
C TYR A 402 16.56 -3.64 5.48
N LEU A 403 16.51 -2.48 4.82
CA LEU A 403 16.41 -2.40 3.35
C LEU A 403 17.66 -2.93 2.64
N ALA A 404 18.85 -2.76 3.21
CA ALA A 404 20.08 -3.38 2.70
C ALA A 404 20.00 -4.91 2.79
N GLY A 405 19.51 -5.45 3.91
CA GLY A 405 19.26 -6.88 4.09
C GLY A 405 18.22 -7.42 3.10
N LEU A 406 17.12 -6.69 2.89
CA LEU A 406 16.09 -7.04 1.91
C LEU A 406 16.63 -7.00 0.48
N SER A 407 17.48 -6.01 0.15
CA SER A 407 18.19 -5.96 -1.13
C SER A 407 19.13 -7.15 -1.30
N GLY A 408 19.78 -7.61 -0.23
CA GLY A 408 20.59 -8.82 -0.21
C GLY A 408 19.77 -10.09 -0.48
N VAL A 409 18.55 -10.20 0.05
CA VAL A 409 17.63 -11.29 -0.33
C VAL A 409 17.29 -11.22 -1.82
N GLY A 410 17.04 -10.01 -2.36
CA GLY A 410 16.82 -9.81 -3.79
C GLY A 410 18.00 -10.28 -4.65
N LEU A 411 19.24 -9.90 -4.29
CA LEU A 411 20.45 -10.37 -4.98
C LEU A 411 20.63 -11.89 -4.85
N ALA A 412 20.32 -12.48 -3.70
CA ALA A 412 20.41 -13.93 -3.50
C ALA A 412 19.44 -14.70 -4.40
N LEU A 413 18.21 -14.19 -4.59
CA LEU A 413 17.24 -14.77 -5.51
C LEU A 413 17.73 -14.68 -6.96
N ASP A 414 18.30 -13.53 -7.32
CA ASP A 414 18.79 -13.24 -8.66
C ASP A 414 19.99 -14.13 -9.07
N THR A 415 20.94 -14.36 -8.18
CA THR A 415 22.11 -15.23 -8.45
C THR A 415 21.77 -16.68 -8.83
N ARG A 416 20.55 -17.14 -8.54
CA ARG A 416 20.12 -18.54 -8.70
C ARG A 416 19.56 -18.87 -10.09
N TRP A 417 19.45 -17.92 -11.02
CA TRP A 417 18.95 -18.13 -12.39
C TRP A 417 17.61 -18.88 -12.44
N LEU A 418 16.66 -18.42 -11.64
CA LEU A 418 15.36 -19.09 -11.48
C LEU A 418 14.36 -18.66 -12.54
N THR A 419 13.55 -19.61 -13.04
CA THR A 419 12.35 -19.29 -13.84
C THR A 419 11.36 -18.47 -13.02
N GLY A 420 10.44 -17.72 -13.65
CA GLY A 420 9.54 -16.81 -12.93
C GLY A 420 8.73 -17.50 -11.82
N ARG A 421 8.29 -18.74 -12.06
CA ARG A 421 7.59 -19.55 -11.05
C ARG A 421 8.52 -20.06 -9.94
N GLN A 422 9.72 -20.53 -10.27
CA GLN A 422 10.69 -20.95 -9.26
C GLN A 422 11.12 -19.76 -8.38
N LEU A 423 11.29 -18.58 -8.97
CA LEU A 423 11.59 -17.34 -8.26
C LEU A 423 10.49 -16.99 -7.27
N ALA A 424 9.23 -16.99 -7.69
CA ALA A 424 8.10 -16.72 -6.79
C ALA A 424 8.03 -17.73 -5.63
N TRP A 425 8.28 -19.00 -5.93
CA TRP A 425 8.32 -20.07 -4.94
C TRP A 425 9.45 -19.87 -3.92
N THR A 426 10.69 -19.61 -4.36
CA THR A 426 11.83 -19.38 -3.45
C THR A 426 11.70 -18.08 -2.67
N ALA A 427 11.21 -17.01 -3.30
CA ALA A 427 11.00 -15.72 -2.66
C ALA A 427 10.02 -15.82 -1.50
N THR A 428 9.00 -16.68 -1.62
CA THR A 428 8.02 -16.93 -0.54
C THR A 428 8.70 -17.42 0.75
N ILE A 429 9.64 -18.35 0.65
CA ILE A 429 10.38 -18.88 1.80
C ILE A 429 11.44 -17.88 2.27
N ASP A 430 12.26 -17.35 1.36
CA ASP A 430 13.38 -16.47 1.71
C ASP A 430 12.90 -15.18 2.39
N LEU A 431 11.79 -14.58 1.92
CA LEU A 431 11.17 -13.41 2.56
C LEU A 431 10.54 -13.74 3.92
N ALA A 432 9.95 -14.93 4.09
CA ALA A 432 9.38 -15.34 5.38
C ALA A 432 10.48 -15.58 6.42
N VAL A 433 11.58 -16.22 6.04
CA VAL A 433 12.77 -16.41 6.88
C VAL A 433 13.40 -15.05 7.21
N PHE A 434 13.54 -14.16 6.23
CA PHE A 434 14.05 -12.81 6.44
C PHE A 434 13.17 -12.01 7.41
N ALA A 435 11.84 -12.06 7.25
CA ALA A 435 10.90 -11.40 8.15
C ALA A 435 11.04 -11.92 9.59
N LEU A 436 11.15 -13.23 9.79
CA LEU A 436 11.35 -13.82 11.12
C LEU A 436 12.71 -13.42 11.72
N ALA A 437 13.78 -13.47 10.93
CA ALA A 437 15.11 -13.06 11.37
C ALA A 437 15.13 -11.58 11.77
N ALA A 438 14.53 -10.69 10.97
CA ALA A 438 14.42 -9.28 11.29
C ALA A 438 13.61 -9.02 12.57
N ALA A 439 12.51 -9.75 12.77
CA ALA A 439 11.71 -9.68 14.00
C ALA A 439 12.51 -10.13 15.23
N ALA A 440 13.33 -11.19 15.10
CA ALA A 440 14.20 -11.68 16.16
C ALA A 440 15.34 -10.69 16.49
N VAL A 441 15.98 -10.08 15.49
CA VAL A 441 16.98 -9.03 15.71
C VAL A 441 16.36 -7.81 16.40
N GLY A 442 15.17 -7.37 15.96
CA GLY A 442 14.40 -6.33 16.64
C GLY A 442 14.13 -6.66 18.11
N TRP A 443 13.76 -7.91 18.38
CA TRP A 443 13.49 -8.38 19.74
C TRP A 443 14.74 -8.35 20.63
N ILE A 444 15.88 -8.87 20.14
CA ILE A 444 17.15 -8.89 20.88
C ILE A 444 17.62 -7.46 21.19
N THR A 445 17.52 -6.56 20.21
CA THR A 445 17.96 -5.16 20.37
C THR A 445 17.05 -4.41 21.35
N SER A 446 15.73 -4.64 21.31
CA SER A 446 14.77 -4.03 22.24
C SER A 446 14.97 -4.48 23.70
N ARG A 447 15.44 -5.71 23.93
CA ARG A 447 15.74 -6.22 25.29
C ARG A 447 17.01 -5.64 25.91
N ARG A 448 17.96 -5.20 25.09
CA ARG A 448 19.26 -4.69 25.55
C ARG A 448 19.24 -3.20 25.91
N GLN A 449 18.19 -2.47 25.56
CA GLN A 449 17.99 -1.11 26.06
C GLN A 449 17.23 -1.18 27.40
N PRO A 450 17.87 -0.85 28.53
CA PRO A 450 17.16 -0.73 29.80
C PRO A 450 16.15 0.42 29.68
N SER A 451 14.94 0.24 30.22
CA SER A 451 13.87 1.26 30.22
C SER A 451 14.17 2.52 31.04
N ASP A 452 15.36 2.62 31.65
CA ASP A 452 15.71 3.66 32.63
C ASP A 452 16.60 4.77 32.07
N ALA A 453 16.96 4.75 30.78
CA ALA A 453 17.48 5.93 30.12
C ALA A 453 16.29 6.76 29.65
N SER A 454 15.82 7.62 30.56
CA SER A 454 14.91 8.72 30.34
C SER A 454 15.03 9.29 28.93
N GLU A 455 13.88 9.53 28.33
CA GLU A 455 13.59 10.52 27.29
C GLU A 455 14.03 11.94 27.75
N GLN A 456 15.30 12.09 28.15
CA GLN A 456 15.92 13.37 28.36
C GLN A 456 16.27 13.91 26.97
N GLU A 457 15.26 14.57 26.40
CA GLU A 457 15.34 15.69 25.49
C GLU A 457 16.77 16.02 25.05
N THR A 458 17.20 15.38 23.96
CA THR A 458 18.21 15.99 23.10
C THR A 458 17.45 16.81 22.06
N PRO A 459 17.45 18.15 22.16
CA PRO A 459 16.74 19.00 21.23
C PRO A 459 17.45 18.93 19.88
N THR A 460 16.93 18.10 18.97
CA THR A 460 17.39 18.04 17.60
C THR A 460 16.47 18.91 16.72
N ILE A 461 17.11 19.91 16.13
CA ILE A 461 16.55 20.93 15.26
C ILE A 461 16.17 20.25 13.92
N LEU A 462 14.88 19.91 13.78
CA LEU A 462 14.09 19.63 12.56
C LEU A 462 14.32 18.32 11.75
N PRO A 463 13.26 17.75 11.11
CA PRO A 463 11.83 18.00 11.27
C PRO A 463 11.10 16.80 11.93
N ARG A 464 10.43 17.09 13.04
CA ARG A 464 9.32 16.32 13.61
C ARG A 464 8.03 16.44 12.76
N GLU A 465 8.10 17.08 11.59
CA GLU A 465 6.94 17.50 10.79
C GLU A 465 6.23 16.35 10.05
N MET A 466 6.87 15.19 9.88
CA MET A 466 6.22 13.98 9.35
C MET A 466 5.85 12.95 10.43
N GLY A 467 6.15 13.19 11.71
CA GLY A 467 5.74 12.34 12.83
C GLY A 467 6.25 10.88 12.86
N LEU A 468 7.04 10.42 11.87
CA LEU A 468 7.48 9.03 11.74
C LEU A 468 8.80 8.79 12.48
N SER A 469 8.78 7.95 13.52
CA SER A 469 10.01 7.49 14.18
C SER A 469 10.71 6.39 13.36
N SER A 470 11.99 6.15 13.63
CA SER A 470 12.74 5.03 13.03
C SER A 470 12.08 3.65 13.28
N ALA A 471 11.45 3.50 14.45
CA ALA A 471 10.78 2.28 14.85
C ALA A 471 9.45 2.11 14.08
N ASP A 472 8.74 3.20 13.82
CA ASP A 472 7.50 3.19 13.04
C ASP A 472 7.78 2.87 11.56
N LEU A 473 8.87 3.41 10.99
CA LEU A 473 9.27 3.09 9.60
C LEU A 473 9.71 1.61 9.47
N PHE A 474 10.53 1.10 10.39
CA PHE A 474 10.90 -0.33 10.41
C PHE A 474 9.65 -1.22 10.51
N SER A 475 8.74 -0.90 11.42
CA SER A 475 7.49 -1.63 11.60
C SER A 475 6.66 -1.62 10.33
N SER A 476 6.50 -0.47 9.67
CA SER A 476 5.74 -0.33 8.43
C SER A 476 6.35 -1.13 7.27
N LEU A 477 7.68 -1.07 7.09
CA LEU A 477 8.39 -1.86 6.07
C LEU A 477 8.24 -3.36 6.32
N GLN A 478 8.37 -3.79 7.58
CA GLN A 478 8.19 -5.18 7.97
C GLN A 478 6.73 -5.65 7.74
N GLN A 479 5.73 -4.79 7.96
CA GLN A 479 4.34 -5.12 7.63
C GLN A 479 4.15 -5.32 6.12
N ILE A 480 4.73 -4.45 5.28
CA ILE A 480 4.67 -4.58 3.82
C ILE A 480 5.25 -5.93 3.37
N VAL A 481 6.43 -6.30 3.89
CA VAL A 481 7.06 -7.59 3.58
C VAL A 481 6.21 -8.76 4.05
N VAL A 482 5.64 -8.71 5.27
CA VAL A 482 4.76 -9.76 5.78
C VAL A 482 3.51 -9.93 4.92
N VAL A 483 2.85 -8.83 4.53
CA VAL A 483 1.65 -8.87 3.68
C VAL A 483 1.98 -9.38 2.28
N ALA A 484 3.04 -8.87 1.64
CA ALA A 484 3.47 -9.34 0.33
C ALA A 484 3.82 -10.83 0.34
N THR A 485 4.53 -11.29 1.38
CA THR A 485 4.90 -12.71 1.53
C THR A 485 3.67 -13.57 1.83
N ALA A 486 2.68 -13.07 2.57
CA ALA A 486 1.43 -13.80 2.80
C ALA A 486 0.60 -13.96 1.53
N VAL A 487 0.58 -12.95 0.64
CA VAL A 487 -0.05 -13.04 -0.68
C VAL A 487 0.67 -14.05 -1.56
N LEU A 488 2.01 -14.02 -1.59
CA LEU A 488 2.81 -15.02 -2.31
C LEU A 488 2.57 -16.45 -1.75
N ALA A 489 2.54 -16.60 -0.42
CA ALA A 489 2.23 -17.88 0.22
C ALA A 489 0.85 -18.42 -0.18
N ALA A 490 -0.17 -17.55 -0.21
CA ALA A 490 -1.51 -17.91 -0.67
C ALA A 490 -1.50 -18.34 -2.15
N TRP A 491 -0.82 -17.60 -3.02
CA TRP A 491 -0.71 -17.95 -4.44
C TRP A 491 0.00 -19.29 -4.65
N VAL A 492 1.14 -19.51 -3.99
CA VAL A 492 1.89 -20.77 -4.03
C VAL A 492 1.03 -21.93 -3.52
N SER A 493 0.24 -21.77 -2.46
CA SER A 493 -0.66 -22.82 -1.97
C SER A 493 -1.84 -23.09 -2.90
N LEU A 494 -2.32 -22.07 -3.63
CA LEU A 494 -3.47 -22.19 -4.53
C LEU A 494 -3.09 -22.91 -5.83
N ASP A 495 -2.02 -22.49 -6.50
CA ASP A 495 -1.72 -22.92 -7.87
C ASP A 495 -0.97 -24.27 -7.92
N HIS A 496 -1.62 -25.29 -8.49
CA HIS A 496 -1.08 -26.65 -8.65
C HIS A 496 0.16 -26.69 -9.54
N ALA A 497 0.37 -25.65 -10.36
CA ALA A 497 1.53 -25.59 -11.22
C ALA A 497 2.85 -25.42 -10.44
N PHE A 498 2.78 -25.09 -9.14
CA PHE A 498 3.92 -25.12 -8.21
C PHE A 498 4.24 -26.53 -7.70
N ASP A 499 3.40 -27.56 -7.89
CA ASP A 499 3.71 -28.94 -7.48
C ASP A 499 4.94 -29.50 -8.23
N ALA A 500 5.19 -29.02 -9.44
CA ALA A 500 6.38 -29.34 -10.23
C ALA A 500 7.62 -28.52 -9.81
N CYS A 501 7.46 -27.47 -8.99
CA CYS A 501 8.59 -26.69 -8.48
C CYS A 501 9.24 -27.46 -7.33
N ALA A 502 10.30 -28.20 -7.66
CA ALA A 502 11.18 -28.87 -6.71
C ALA A 502 12.61 -28.38 -6.87
N TYR A 503 13.27 -28.05 -5.76
CA TYR A 503 14.72 -27.94 -5.70
C TYR A 503 15.30 -29.33 -5.38
N SER A 504 16.28 -29.78 -6.16
CA SER A 504 16.88 -31.12 -6.03
C SER A 504 17.44 -31.43 -4.64
N GLU A 505 17.80 -30.40 -3.85
CA GLU A 505 18.36 -30.56 -2.50
C GLU A 505 17.35 -30.39 -1.35
N ALA A 506 16.15 -29.86 -1.62
CA ALA A 506 15.13 -29.54 -0.61
C ALA A 506 13.85 -30.38 -0.80
N GLY A 507 14.01 -31.69 -1.07
CA GLY A 507 12.91 -32.59 -1.43
C GLY A 507 11.74 -32.65 -0.43
N LEU A 508 11.96 -32.31 0.84
CA LEU A 508 10.92 -32.23 1.88
C LEU A 508 10.05 -30.96 1.82
N LEU A 509 10.54 -29.91 1.16
CA LEU A 509 9.85 -28.61 1.05
C LEU A 509 9.27 -28.37 -0.34
N ALA A 510 9.52 -29.26 -1.30
CA ALA A 510 9.11 -29.13 -2.69
C ALA A 510 7.58 -29.03 -2.87
N GLY A 511 7.15 -28.32 -3.90
CA GLY A 511 5.75 -28.17 -4.23
C GLY A 511 5.03 -27.09 -3.42
N ARG A 512 3.70 -27.20 -3.33
CA ARG A 512 2.84 -26.20 -2.67
C ARG A 512 2.99 -26.09 -1.14
N VAL A 513 3.74 -26.99 -0.49
CA VAL A 513 3.97 -26.98 0.97
C VAL A 513 4.78 -25.76 1.43
N ALA A 514 5.50 -25.11 0.52
CA ALA A 514 6.19 -23.84 0.78
C ALA A 514 5.26 -22.73 1.28
N GLY A 515 4.01 -22.68 0.77
CA GLY A 515 3.03 -21.68 1.18
C GLY A 515 2.62 -21.77 2.67
N PRO A 516 2.11 -22.90 3.19
CA PRO A 516 1.77 -23.02 4.60
C PRO A 516 3.00 -22.89 5.52
N LEU A 517 4.18 -23.34 5.08
CA LEU A 517 5.42 -23.18 5.84
C LEU A 517 5.82 -21.70 5.97
N ALA A 518 5.77 -20.94 4.87
CA ALA A 518 6.01 -19.50 4.90
C ALA A 518 4.99 -18.78 5.78
N ALA A 519 3.70 -19.12 5.68
CA ALA A 519 2.66 -18.54 6.54
C ALA A 519 2.89 -18.84 8.03
N ALA A 520 3.41 -20.02 8.38
CA ALA A 520 3.78 -20.36 9.76
C ALA A 520 5.00 -19.55 10.26
N LEU A 521 6.00 -19.31 9.41
CA LEU A 521 7.13 -18.42 9.74
C LEU A 521 6.67 -16.97 9.92
N LEU A 522 5.75 -16.49 9.07
CA LEU A 522 5.15 -15.16 9.19
C LEU A 522 4.30 -15.02 10.46
N LEU A 523 3.62 -16.09 10.90
CA LEU A 523 2.90 -16.11 12.17
C LEU A 523 3.87 -15.94 13.34
N ALA A 524 4.98 -16.67 13.35
CA ALA A 524 6.03 -16.52 14.35
C ALA A 524 6.62 -15.10 14.35
N ALA A 525 6.89 -14.53 13.16
CA ALA A 525 7.39 -13.16 13.02
C ALA A 525 6.39 -12.13 13.56
N SER A 526 5.11 -12.25 13.20
CA SER A 526 4.03 -11.35 13.65
C SER A 526 3.81 -11.43 15.15
N TRP A 527 3.88 -12.64 15.73
CA TRP A 527 3.80 -12.86 17.17
C TRP A 527 4.94 -12.14 17.91
N VAL A 528 6.18 -12.30 17.44
CA VAL A 528 7.36 -11.63 18.03
C VAL A 528 7.24 -10.10 17.92
N MET A 529 6.72 -9.59 16.80
CA MET A 529 6.50 -8.15 16.60
C MET A 529 5.34 -7.59 17.45
N SER A 530 4.36 -8.40 17.85
CA SER A 530 3.21 -7.96 18.68
C SER A 530 3.59 -7.42 20.07
N GLY A 531 4.81 -7.72 20.51
CA GLY A 531 5.41 -7.21 21.75
C GLY A 531 6.31 -5.99 21.58
N GLN A 532 6.59 -5.55 20.35
CA GLN A 532 7.65 -4.57 20.04
C GLN A 532 7.10 -3.24 19.49
N GLY A 533 7.84 -2.15 19.74
CA GLY A 533 7.53 -0.81 19.21
C GLY A 533 6.48 -0.03 20.01
N ASN A 534 6.01 1.06 19.40
CA ASN A 534 5.03 1.97 20.01
C ASN A 534 3.64 1.32 20.15
N GLN A 535 2.75 1.92 20.94
CA GLN A 535 1.42 1.35 21.23
C GLN A 535 0.59 1.12 19.97
N ALA A 536 0.65 2.03 18.99
CA ALA A 536 -0.02 1.89 17.69
C ALA A 536 0.52 0.68 16.90
N SER A 537 1.84 0.62 16.72
CA SER A 537 2.52 -0.51 16.06
C SER A 537 2.19 -1.85 16.73
N ARG A 538 2.20 -1.92 18.07
CA ARG A 538 1.81 -3.15 18.80
C ARG A 538 0.37 -3.56 18.51
N ALA A 539 -0.57 -2.62 18.41
CA ALA A 539 -1.96 -2.93 18.09
C ALA A 539 -2.11 -3.49 16.66
N ASP A 540 -1.38 -2.92 15.68
CA ASP A 540 -1.42 -3.37 14.30
C ASP A 540 -0.75 -4.74 14.13
N TRP A 541 0.37 -5.01 14.82
CA TRP A 541 0.99 -6.33 14.80
C TRP A 541 0.14 -7.41 15.47
N ARG A 542 -0.63 -7.06 16.51
CA ARG A 542 -1.62 -7.99 17.09
C ARG A 542 -2.73 -8.34 16.11
N LEU A 543 -3.20 -7.37 15.32
CA LEU A 543 -4.14 -7.60 14.23
C LEU A 543 -3.51 -8.50 13.16
N ASN A 544 -2.29 -8.20 12.71
CA ASN A 544 -1.57 -9.01 11.72
C ASN A 544 -1.39 -10.45 12.17
N THR A 545 -1.06 -10.71 13.44
CA THR A 545 -0.96 -12.07 13.97
C THR A 545 -2.27 -12.85 13.77
N MET A 546 -3.43 -12.23 14.01
CA MET A 546 -4.74 -12.88 13.80
C MET A 546 -5.03 -13.11 12.30
N LEU A 547 -4.74 -12.12 11.45
CA LEU A 547 -4.93 -12.23 10.00
C LEU A 547 -4.01 -13.30 9.39
N VAL A 548 -2.74 -13.32 9.76
CA VAL A 548 -1.74 -14.31 9.30
C VAL A 548 -2.09 -15.71 9.81
N THR A 549 -2.67 -15.85 11.02
CA THR A 549 -3.19 -17.14 11.50
C THR A 549 -4.30 -17.67 10.56
N ALA A 550 -5.26 -16.83 10.19
CA ALA A 550 -6.32 -17.21 9.25
C ALA A 550 -5.75 -17.55 7.86
N ALA A 551 -4.79 -16.75 7.38
CA ALA A 551 -4.10 -17.01 6.11
C ALA A 551 -3.33 -18.34 6.13
N MET A 552 -2.64 -18.66 7.23
CA MET A 552 -1.94 -19.93 7.43
C MET A 552 -2.91 -21.11 7.37
N LEU A 553 -4.08 -21.02 8.01
CA LEU A 553 -5.12 -22.06 7.94
C LEU A 553 -5.63 -22.26 6.51
N CYS A 554 -5.83 -21.17 5.77
CA CYS A 554 -6.23 -21.24 4.35
C CYS A 554 -5.13 -21.90 3.50
N CYS A 555 -3.87 -21.48 3.65
CA CYS A 555 -2.74 -22.06 2.92
C CYS A 555 -2.58 -23.57 3.22
N ALA A 556 -2.73 -23.96 4.49
CA ALA A 556 -2.67 -25.36 4.90
C ALA A 556 -3.82 -26.19 4.30
N GLY A 557 -5.02 -25.62 4.20
CA GLY A 557 -6.16 -26.25 3.53
C GLY A 557 -5.94 -26.39 2.02
N TRP A 558 -5.51 -25.32 1.34
CA TRP A 558 -5.30 -25.34 -0.11
C TRP A 558 -4.18 -26.28 -0.56
N TRP A 559 -3.10 -26.39 0.23
CA TRP A 559 -2.01 -27.33 -0.04
C TRP A 559 -2.49 -28.80 -0.08
N ARG A 560 -3.48 -29.17 0.75
CA ARG A 560 -4.00 -30.53 0.83
C ARG A 560 -5.02 -30.88 -0.26
N LEU A 561 -5.50 -29.89 -1.03
CA LEU A 561 -6.46 -30.13 -2.09
C LEU A 561 -5.79 -30.85 -3.26
N ALA A 562 -6.43 -31.93 -3.73
CA ALA A 562 -6.06 -32.63 -4.96
C ALA A 562 -6.46 -31.81 -6.20
N ALA A 563 -5.77 -32.06 -7.32
CA ALA A 563 -6.05 -31.44 -8.60
C ALA A 563 -7.29 -32.07 -9.26
N ASP A 564 -8.49 -31.70 -8.84
CA ASP A 564 -9.73 -32.03 -9.56
C ASP A 564 -10.23 -30.82 -10.35
N PRO A 565 -10.03 -30.73 -11.67
CA PRO A 565 -10.31 -29.52 -12.44
C PRO A 565 -11.79 -29.13 -12.47
N ALA A 566 -12.71 -30.06 -12.29
CA ALA A 566 -14.15 -29.78 -12.41
C ALA A 566 -14.70 -28.98 -11.22
N THR A 567 -14.22 -29.27 -10.00
CA THR A 567 -14.78 -28.72 -8.76
C THR A 567 -13.76 -27.93 -7.92
N LEU A 568 -12.55 -27.73 -8.46
CA LEU A 568 -11.43 -27.15 -7.72
C LEU A 568 -11.73 -25.80 -7.06
N TRP A 569 -12.39 -24.91 -7.79
CA TRP A 569 -12.71 -23.56 -7.29
C TRP A 569 -13.77 -23.60 -6.19
N LEU A 570 -14.69 -24.56 -6.22
CA LEU A 570 -15.66 -24.80 -5.14
C LEU A 570 -14.93 -25.20 -3.86
N HIS A 571 -14.04 -26.21 -3.91
CA HIS A 571 -13.31 -26.65 -2.72
C HIS A 571 -12.33 -25.59 -2.19
N ARG A 572 -11.70 -24.79 -3.06
CA ARG A 572 -10.88 -23.64 -2.66
C ARG A 572 -11.69 -22.57 -1.92
N ALA A 573 -12.91 -22.29 -2.37
CA ALA A 573 -13.83 -21.35 -1.71
C ALA A 573 -14.27 -21.87 -0.33
N VAL A 574 -14.53 -23.17 -0.19
CA VAL A 574 -14.84 -23.82 1.10
C VAL A 574 -13.68 -23.67 2.08
N VAL A 575 -12.44 -23.91 1.66
CA VAL A 575 -11.25 -23.73 2.50
C VAL A 575 -11.10 -22.27 2.95
N LEU A 576 -11.30 -21.31 2.05
CA LEU A 576 -11.25 -19.88 2.37
C LEU A 576 -12.33 -19.51 3.40
N MET A 577 -13.56 -19.98 3.19
CA MET A 577 -14.67 -19.75 4.10
C MET A 577 -14.40 -20.35 5.48
N ALA A 578 -13.96 -21.60 5.54
CA ALA A 578 -13.63 -22.27 6.81
C ALA A 578 -12.48 -21.56 7.54
N GLY A 579 -11.40 -21.21 6.84
CA GLY A 579 -10.23 -20.55 7.43
C GLY A 579 -10.55 -19.15 7.96
N THR A 580 -11.32 -18.35 7.22
CA THR A 580 -11.76 -17.01 7.67
C THR A 580 -12.79 -17.08 8.80
N ALA A 581 -13.73 -18.03 8.75
CA ALA A 581 -14.70 -18.25 9.83
C ALA A 581 -14.02 -18.70 11.14
N LEU A 582 -13.08 -19.65 11.07
CA LEU A 582 -12.29 -20.08 12.23
C LEU A 582 -11.43 -18.94 12.78
N GLY A 583 -10.80 -18.14 11.93
CA GLY A 583 -10.04 -16.97 12.34
C GLY A 583 -10.91 -15.90 13.03
N ALA A 584 -12.10 -15.64 12.49
CA ALA A 584 -13.07 -14.73 13.09
C ALA A 584 -13.57 -15.26 14.45
N ALA A 585 -13.93 -16.54 14.54
CA ALA A 585 -14.35 -17.20 15.78
C ALA A 585 -13.24 -17.17 16.84
N GLY A 586 -11.98 -17.46 16.46
CA GLY A 586 -10.82 -17.35 17.33
C GLY A 586 -10.61 -15.92 17.83
N SER A 587 -10.80 -14.92 16.96
CA SER A 587 -10.73 -13.50 17.34
C SER A 587 -11.83 -13.13 18.35
N VAL A 588 -13.07 -13.60 18.15
CA VAL A 588 -14.17 -13.42 19.13
C VAL A 588 -13.82 -14.09 20.47
N ALA A 589 -13.32 -15.33 20.44
CA ALA A 589 -12.95 -16.05 21.67
C ALA A 589 -11.86 -15.31 22.47
N ILE A 590 -10.85 -14.75 21.78
CA ILE A 590 -9.82 -13.90 22.40
C ILE A 590 -10.43 -12.62 22.97
N ALA A 591 -11.34 -11.97 22.23
CA ALA A 591 -12.04 -10.76 22.69
C ALA A 591 -12.82 -11.02 23.99
N VAL A 592 -13.61 -12.10 24.04
CA VAL A 592 -14.41 -12.44 25.22
C VAL A 592 -13.53 -12.85 26.41
N ARG A 593 -12.45 -13.61 26.17
CA ARG A 593 -11.52 -14.00 27.24
C ARG A 593 -10.79 -12.80 27.85
N SER A 594 -10.56 -11.74 27.06
CA SER A 594 -9.83 -10.56 27.52
C SER A 594 -10.58 -9.69 28.55
N ARG A 595 -11.90 -9.90 28.76
CA ARG A 595 -12.83 -9.34 29.78
C ARG A 595 -12.85 -7.82 30.08
N SER A 596 -11.81 -7.04 29.77
CA SER A 596 -11.77 -5.57 29.92
C SER A 596 -11.47 -4.88 28.58
N SER A 597 -12.05 -3.69 28.37
CA SER A 597 -11.76 -2.81 27.22
C SER A 597 -10.27 -2.42 27.12
N ASP A 598 -9.56 -2.49 28.25
CA ASP A 598 -8.13 -2.19 28.38
C ASP A 598 -7.24 -3.40 28.06
N GLY A 599 -7.86 -4.55 27.75
CA GLY A 599 -7.18 -5.78 27.38
C GLY A 599 -6.30 -5.59 26.15
N ARG A 600 -5.03 -6.00 26.25
CA ARG A 600 -4.00 -5.83 25.20
C ARG A 600 -4.45 -6.35 23.82
N TRP A 601 -5.27 -7.39 23.76
CA TRP A 601 -5.74 -8.02 22.52
C TRP A 601 -7.18 -7.64 22.14
N PHE A 602 -7.90 -6.91 22.99
CA PHE A 602 -9.32 -6.61 22.79
C PHE A 602 -9.57 -5.72 21.56
N ALA A 603 -8.82 -4.61 21.43
CA ALA A 603 -8.97 -3.71 20.28
C ALA A 603 -8.58 -4.39 18.94
N ALA A 604 -7.52 -5.20 18.95
CA ALA A 604 -7.04 -5.92 17.77
C ALA A 604 -8.04 -7.01 17.34
N SER A 605 -8.57 -7.78 18.30
CA SER A 605 -9.58 -8.82 18.01
C SER A 605 -10.86 -8.24 17.42
N ARG A 606 -11.35 -7.10 17.92
CA ARG A 606 -12.52 -6.43 17.32
C ARG A 606 -12.30 -6.02 15.86
N ARG A 607 -11.10 -5.49 15.53
CA ARG A 607 -10.73 -5.18 14.14
C ARG A 607 -10.60 -6.44 13.29
N ALA A 608 -10.01 -7.50 13.84
CA ALA A 608 -9.85 -8.79 13.16
C ALA A 608 -11.19 -9.46 12.83
N VAL A 609 -12.18 -9.39 13.73
CA VAL A 609 -13.54 -9.92 13.48
C VAL A 609 -14.18 -9.27 12.26
N VAL A 610 -14.03 -7.96 12.08
CA VAL A 610 -14.55 -7.26 10.90
C VAL A 610 -13.74 -7.62 9.66
N ALA A 611 -12.40 -7.58 9.76
CA ALA A 611 -11.50 -7.85 8.65
C ALA A 611 -11.58 -9.29 8.12
N LEU A 612 -11.90 -10.27 8.97
CA LEU A 612 -12.09 -11.68 8.60
C LEU A 612 -13.57 -12.03 8.33
N GLY A 613 -14.51 -11.31 8.95
CA GLY A 613 -15.94 -11.53 8.77
C GLY A 613 -16.42 -11.17 7.37
N VAL A 614 -15.98 -10.04 6.81
CA VAL A 614 -16.32 -9.63 5.43
C VAL A 614 -15.90 -10.68 4.39
N PRO A 615 -14.62 -11.12 4.31
CA PRO A 615 -14.24 -12.18 3.39
C PRO A 615 -14.87 -13.54 3.74
N GLY A 616 -15.19 -13.81 5.01
CA GLY A 616 -15.94 -15.00 5.41
C GLY A 616 -17.36 -15.05 4.83
N VAL A 617 -18.10 -13.94 4.89
CA VAL A 617 -19.44 -13.82 4.28
C VAL A 617 -19.35 -13.84 2.75
N ALA A 618 -18.36 -13.15 2.17
CA ALA A 618 -18.18 -13.14 0.72
C ALA A 618 -17.80 -14.53 0.17
N SER A 619 -16.93 -15.27 0.87
CA SER A 619 -16.57 -16.65 0.51
C SER A 619 -17.73 -17.63 0.72
N LEU A 620 -18.55 -17.48 1.77
CA LEU A 620 -19.79 -18.24 1.91
C LEU A 620 -20.76 -17.97 0.74
N ALA A 621 -20.97 -16.70 0.37
CA ALA A 621 -21.83 -16.37 -0.77
C ALA A 621 -21.27 -16.94 -2.09
N LEU A 622 -19.95 -16.95 -2.27
CA LEU A 622 -19.29 -17.60 -3.41
C LEU A 622 -19.52 -19.12 -3.39
N VAL A 623 -19.37 -19.78 -2.23
CA VAL A 623 -19.67 -21.21 -2.07
C VAL A 623 -21.12 -21.49 -2.47
N MET A 624 -22.09 -20.74 -1.94
CA MET A 624 -23.51 -20.91 -2.30
C MET A 624 -23.77 -20.67 -3.79
N GLY A 625 -23.15 -19.64 -4.39
CA GLY A 625 -23.29 -19.36 -5.81
C GLY A 625 -22.70 -20.46 -6.70
N LEU A 626 -21.56 -21.03 -6.31
CA LEU A 626 -20.94 -22.16 -7.01
C LEU A 626 -21.74 -23.45 -6.83
N GLU A 627 -22.32 -23.70 -5.65
CA GLU A 627 -23.23 -24.82 -5.43
C GLU A 627 -24.44 -24.74 -6.35
N VAL A 628 -25.09 -23.56 -6.44
CA VAL A 628 -26.20 -23.35 -7.38
C VAL A 628 -25.76 -23.49 -8.84
N TYR A 629 -24.57 -22.99 -9.20
CA TYR A 629 -24.06 -23.06 -10.57
C TYR A 629 -23.76 -24.49 -11.02
N PHE A 630 -23.21 -25.32 -10.13
CA PHE A 630 -22.88 -26.73 -10.41
C PHE A 630 -24.01 -27.70 -10.05
N TYR A 631 -25.16 -27.21 -9.58
CA TYR A 631 -26.28 -28.05 -9.18
C TYR A 631 -26.84 -28.85 -10.36
N GLN A 632 -26.88 -30.17 -10.19
CA GLN A 632 -27.58 -31.08 -11.10
C GLN A 632 -28.86 -31.58 -10.43
N PRO A 633 -30.01 -31.61 -11.13
CA PRO A 633 -31.27 -32.02 -10.52
C PRO A 633 -31.21 -33.40 -9.89
N ASP A 634 -30.54 -34.37 -10.53
CA ASP A 634 -30.56 -35.77 -10.11
C ASP A 634 -29.49 -36.12 -9.08
N ASP A 635 -28.28 -35.60 -9.23
CA ASP A 635 -27.13 -35.97 -8.38
C ASP A 635 -26.73 -34.88 -7.38
N GLY A 636 -27.37 -33.71 -7.43
CA GLY A 636 -27.02 -32.55 -6.64
C GLY A 636 -25.75 -31.85 -7.15
N THR A 637 -25.14 -31.07 -6.27
CA THR A 637 -23.85 -30.42 -6.56
C THR A 637 -22.71 -31.43 -6.40
N PRO A 638 -21.84 -31.64 -7.40
CA PRO A 638 -20.69 -32.52 -7.29
C PRO A 638 -19.69 -31.93 -6.29
N MET A 639 -19.83 -32.31 -5.02
CA MET A 639 -19.04 -31.78 -3.90
C MET A 639 -18.53 -32.92 -3.03
N ALA A 640 -17.26 -32.86 -2.65
CA ALA A 640 -16.68 -33.88 -1.80
C ALA A 640 -17.34 -33.90 -0.41
N GLY A 641 -17.56 -35.09 0.17
CA GLY A 641 -18.26 -35.23 1.46
C GLY A 641 -17.59 -34.47 2.62
N TRP A 642 -16.26 -34.36 2.63
CA TRP A 642 -15.54 -33.55 3.63
C TRP A 642 -15.86 -32.06 3.49
N ALA A 643 -16.07 -31.58 2.27
CA ALA A 643 -16.37 -30.18 1.99
C ALA A 643 -17.80 -29.84 2.42
N ILE A 644 -18.77 -30.71 2.13
CA ILE A 644 -20.15 -30.61 2.63
C ILE A 644 -20.16 -30.57 4.16
N ALA A 645 -19.47 -31.52 4.80
CA ALA A 645 -19.37 -31.56 6.26
C ALA A 645 -18.70 -30.30 6.84
N THR A 646 -17.70 -29.74 6.15
CA THR A 646 -17.00 -28.51 6.58
C THR A 646 -17.92 -27.29 6.50
N VAL A 647 -18.68 -27.13 5.42
CA VAL A 647 -19.65 -26.02 5.30
C VAL A 647 -20.74 -26.16 6.36
N ALA A 648 -21.33 -27.36 6.49
CA ALA A 648 -22.35 -27.62 7.50
C ALA A 648 -21.84 -27.34 8.93
N ALA A 649 -20.66 -27.85 9.28
CA ALA A 649 -20.05 -27.60 10.60
C ALA A 649 -19.74 -26.12 10.83
N THR A 650 -19.29 -25.40 9.80
CA THR A 650 -19.02 -23.95 9.89
C THR A 650 -20.31 -23.17 10.14
N LEU A 651 -21.38 -23.45 9.38
CA LEU A 651 -22.68 -22.81 9.56
C LEU A 651 -23.29 -23.12 10.93
N LEU A 652 -23.23 -24.38 11.39
CA LEU A 652 -23.66 -24.77 12.74
C LEU A 652 -22.86 -24.04 13.83
N GLY A 653 -21.54 -23.93 13.67
CA GLY A 653 -20.66 -23.19 14.58
C GLY A 653 -20.97 -21.69 14.62
N LEU A 654 -21.20 -21.07 13.46
CA LEU A 654 -21.58 -19.66 13.36
C LEU A 654 -22.97 -19.40 13.96
N MET A 655 -23.94 -20.31 13.74
CA MET A 655 -25.27 -20.26 14.34
C MET A 655 -25.19 -20.34 15.87
N ALA A 656 -24.46 -21.32 16.41
CA ALA A 656 -24.23 -21.45 17.85
C ALA A 656 -23.50 -20.24 18.43
N GLY A 657 -22.50 -19.70 17.72
CA GLY A 657 -21.78 -18.48 18.09
C GLY A 657 -22.69 -17.26 18.14
N CYS A 658 -23.57 -17.07 17.16
CA CYS A 658 -24.54 -15.98 17.14
C CYS A 658 -25.53 -16.08 18.31
N ILE A 659 -26.05 -17.27 18.61
CA ILE A 659 -26.93 -17.50 19.76
C ILE A 659 -26.19 -17.22 21.07
N TRP A 660 -24.94 -17.69 21.20
CA TRP A 660 -24.12 -17.43 22.38
C TRP A 660 -23.87 -15.93 22.61
N LEU A 661 -23.55 -15.17 21.55
CA LEU A 661 -23.40 -13.71 21.61
C LEU A 661 -24.70 -12.99 21.96
N ALA A 662 -25.85 -13.52 21.53
CA ALA A 662 -27.16 -12.96 21.85
C ALA A 662 -27.55 -13.16 23.32
N VAL A 663 -27.30 -14.36 23.87
CA VAL A 663 -27.77 -14.80 25.19
C VAL A 663 -26.82 -14.42 26.32
N VAL A 664 -25.49 -14.56 26.13
CA VAL A 664 -24.52 -14.40 27.23
C VAL A 664 -24.23 -12.92 27.51
N PRO A 665 -24.50 -12.41 28.71
CA PRO A 665 -24.23 -11.02 29.07
C PRO A 665 -22.73 -10.70 28.98
N GLY A 666 -22.37 -9.65 28.20
CA GLY A 666 -20.99 -9.20 28.05
C GLY A 666 -20.14 -10.01 27.06
N ALA A 667 -20.72 -11.02 26.40
CA ALA A 667 -20.04 -11.75 25.33
C ALA A 667 -19.96 -10.97 24.01
N ASP A 668 -20.87 -10.01 23.79
CA ASP A 668 -20.89 -9.17 22.58
C ASP A 668 -19.67 -8.22 22.53
N PRO A 669 -18.70 -8.44 21.61
CA PRO A 669 -17.52 -7.59 21.50
C PRO A 669 -17.85 -6.17 21.03
N MET A 670 -19.06 -5.94 20.50
CA MET A 670 -19.53 -4.63 20.04
C MET A 670 -20.29 -3.84 21.12
N ASN A 671 -20.46 -4.39 22.33
CA ASN A 671 -21.20 -3.77 23.44
C ASN A 671 -22.56 -3.16 23.02
N GLY A 672 -23.30 -3.89 22.20
CA GLY A 672 -24.60 -3.45 21.68
C GLY A 672 -25.70 -3.44 22.74
N THR A 673 -26.69 -2.56 22.53
CA THR A 673 -27.96 -2.58 23.26
C THR A 673 -28.72 -3.88 23.03
N LEU A 674 -29.70 -4.20 23.88
CA LEU A 674 -30.60 -5.35 23.71
C LEU A 674 -31.14 -5.49 22.27
N ARG A 675 -31.47 -4.37 21.62
CA ARG A 675 -31.96 -4.30 20.24
C ARG A 675 -30.91 -4.63 19.17
N ARG A 676 -29.61 -4.50 19.48
CA ARG A 676 -28.54 -4.95 18.58
C ARG A 676 -28.24 -6.43 18.76
N ARG A 677 -28.44 -6.99 19.96
CA ARG A 677 -28.25 -8.43 20.22
C ARG A 677 -29.28 -9.31 19.51
N THR A 678 -30.49 -8.80 19.27
CA THR A 678 -31.50 -9.49 18.44
C THR A 678 -31.05 -9.69 16.99
N ILE A 679 -30.13 -8.86 16.47
CA ILE A 679 -29.57 -9.03 15.12
C ILE A 679 -28.80 -10.36 15.00
N TYR A 680 -28.11 -10.79 16.07
CA TYR A 680 -27.42 -12.08 16.05
C TYR A 680 -28.40 -13.26 15.93
N VAL A 681 -29.61 -13.15 16.49
CA VAL A 681 -30.62 -14.21 16.35
C VAL A 681 -31.16 -14.28 14.93
N TYR A 682 -31.47 -13.14 14.30
CA TYR A 682 -31.83 -13.12 12.88
C TYR A 682 -30.70 -13.63 11.98
N ALA A 683 -29.44 -13.32 12.32
CA ALA A 683 -28.29 -13.87 11.62
C ALA A 683 -28.22 -15.40 11.78
N ALA A 684 -28.47 -15.93 12.99
CA ALA A 684 -28.54 -17.35 13.25
C ALA A 684 -29.66 -18.04 12.45
N GLU A 685 -30.86 -17.44 12.38
CA GLU A 685 -31.97 -17.94 11.58
C GLU A 685 -31.64 -17.95 10.08
N LEU A 686 -31.04 -16.87 9.57
CA LEU A 686 -30.59 -16.80 8.18
C LEU A 686 -29.51 -17.84 7.88
N ILE A 687 -28.52 -18.02 8.77
CA ILE A 687 -27.49 -19.05 8.66
C ILE A 687 -28.12 -20.45 8.67
N GLY A 688 -29.15 -20.68 9.49
CA GLY A 688 -29.93 -21.92 9.49
C GLY A 688 -30.65 -22.18 8.17
N ALA A 689 -31.24 -21.14 7.56
CA ALA A 689 -31.85 -21.24 6.24
C ALA A 689 -30.81 -21.55 5.15
N VAL A 690 -29.63 -20.91 5.20
CA VAL A 690 -28.50 -21.18 4.30
C VAL A 690 -27.97 -22.60 4.49
N LEU A 691 -27.92 -23.12 5.73
CA LEU A 691 -27.56 -24.51 6.00
C LEU A 691 -28.57 -25.48 5.38
N GLY A 692 -29.87 -25.20 5.49
CA GLY A 692 -30.92 -25.97 4.83
C GLY A 692 -30.75 -25.98 3.30
N LEU A 693 -30.49 -24.80 2.71
CA LEU A 693 -30.23 -24.66 1.28
C LEU A 693 -28.98 -25.43 0.83
N HIS A 694 -27.89 -25.34 1.58
CA HIS A 694 -26.65 -26.07 1.33
C HIS A 694 -26.88 -27.59 1.33
N LEU A 695 -27.59 -28.12 2.34
CA LEU A 695 -27.93 -29.54 2.40
C LEU A 695 -28.85 -29.96 1.25
N TRP A 696 -29.78 -29.10 0.82
CA TRP A 696 -30.66 -29.38 -0.31
C TRP A 696 -29.90 -29.43 -1.65
N LEU A 697 -28.96 -28.52 -1.86
CA LEU A 697 -28.14 -28.45 -3.08
C LEU A 697 -27.10 -29.57 -3.17
N THR A 698 -26.57 -30.03 -2.03
CA THR A 698 -25.44 -31.00 -1.99
C THR A 698 -25.87 -32.43 -1.67
N MET A 699 -26.96 -32.60 -0.92
CA MET A 699 -27.51 -33.89 -0.53
C MET A 699 -29.02 -33.94 -0.83
N PRO A 700 -29.43 -33.82 -2.11
CA PRO A 700 -30.85 -33.83 -2.49
C PRO A 700 -31.56 -35.12 -2.07
N GLU A 701 -30.83 -36.23 -1.93
CA GLU A 701 -31.34 -37.52 -1.44
C GLU A 701 -32.04 -37.40 -0.07
N LEU A 702 -31.52 -36.55 0.84
CA LEU A 702 -32.14 -36.31 2.15
C LEU A 702 -33.55 -35.72 2.01
N PHE A 703 -33.80 -34.96 0.95
CA PHE A 703 -35.06 -34.27 0.69
C PHE A 703 -35.99 -35.08 -0.24
N ARG A 704 -35.43 -36.06 -0.96
CA ARG A 704 -36.15 -37.07 -1.76
C ARG A 704 -36.63 -38.29 -0.97
N LEU A 705 -36.27 -38.38 0.31
CA LEU A 705 -37.01 -39.23 1.25
C LEU A 705 -38.47 -38.78 1.15
N GLY A 706 -39.33 -39.55 0.46
CA GLY A 706 -40.64 -39.13 -0.09
C GLY A 706 -41.66 -38.50 0.87
N ILE A 707 -41.28 -38.31 2.13
CA ILE A 707 -41.92 -37.45 3.11
C ILE A 707 -41.68 -35.96 2.80
N ILE A 708 -40.44 -35.53 2.56
CA ILE A 708 -40.15 -34.09 2.42
C ILE A 708 -40.69 -33.57 1.08
N GLU A 709 -40.37 -34.23 -0.03
CA GLU A 709 -40.87 -33.87 -1.36
C GLU A 709 -42.40 -33.72 -1.40
N LYS A 710 -43.12 -34.67 -0.79
CA LYS A 710 -44.59 -34.68 -0.78
C LYS A 710 -45.23 -33.76 0.27
N TYR A 711 -44.59 -33.58 1.43
CA TYR A 711 -45.19 -32.88 2.58
C TYR A 711 -44.44 -31.62 3.02
N TRP A 712 -43.55 -31.05 2.21
CA TRP A 712 -42.76 -29.87 2.58
C TRP A 712 -43.61 -28.68 3.06
N GLN A 713 -44.77 -28.43 2.47
CA GLN A 713 -45.70 -27.36 2.88
C GLN A 713 -46.16 -27.54 4.34
N PHE A 714 -46.40 -28.80 4.74
CA PHE A 714 -46.79 -29.15 6.11
C PHE A 714 -45.60 -29.09 7.07
N LEU A 715 -44.41 -29.48 6.62
CA LEU A 715 -43.20 -29.37 7.42
C LEU A 715 -42.88 -27.90 7.74
N VAL A 716 -42.98 -27.00 6.75
CA VAL A 716 -42.80 -25.55 6.98
C VAL A 716 -43.84 -25.02 7.97
N MET A 717 -45.11 -25.45 7.86
CA MET A 717 -46.15 -25.08 8.82
C MET A 717 -45.85 -25.62 10.23
N GLY A 718 -45.36 -26.86 10.33
CA GLY A 718 -44.92 -27.46 11.59
C GLY A 718 -43.79 -26.64 12.24
N VAL A 719 -42.79 -26.22 11.47
CA VAL A 719 -41.71 -25.33 11.93
C VAL A 719 -42.28 -23.98 12.37
N ALA A 720 -43.26 -23.41 11.66
CA ALA A 720 -43.93 -22.17 12.07
C ALA A 720 -44.65 -22.30 13.43
N PHE A 721 -45.38 -23.41 13.65
CA PHE A 721 -46.02 -23.70 14.94
C PHE A 721 -45.00 -23.86 16.07
N VAL A 722 -43.94 -24.64 15.84
CA VAL A 722 -42.86 -24.84 16.82
C VAL A 722 -42.15 -23.52 17.12
N GLY A 723 -41.84 -22.72 16.11
CA GLY A 723 -41.22 -21.40 16.26
C GLY A 723 -42.08 -20.44 17.08
N ALA A 724 -43.38 -20.36 16.78
CA ALA A 724 -44.32 -19.53 17.55
C ALA A 724 -44.45 -20.03 19.01
N GLY A 725 -44.46 -21.34 19.24
CA GLY A 725 -44.49 -21.93 20.57
C GLY A 725 -43.22 -21.70 21.38
N LEU A 726 -42.05 -21.84 20.76
CA LEU A 726 -40.75 -21.54 21.37
C LEU A 726 -40.60 -20.05 21.69
N ALA A 727 -41.13 -19.16 20.84
CA ALA A 727 -41.13 -17.74 21.09
C ALA A 727 -41.91 -17.40 22.37
N GLU A 728 -43.10 -17.97 22.53
CA GLU A 728 -43.91 -17.84 23.74
C GLU A 728 -43.19 -18.41 24.98
N TRP A 729 -42.51 -19.55 24.83
CA TRP A 729 -41.71 -20.14 25.91
C TRP A 729 -40.56 -19.22 26.34
N PHE A 730 -39.79 -18.67 25.39
CA PHE A 730 -38.69 -17.75 25.70
C PHE A 730 -39.19 -16.43 26.28
N GLN A 731 -40.38 -15.98 25.89
CA GLN A 731 -41.02 -14.81 26.50
C GLN A 731 -41.33 -15.06 27.98
N ARG A 732 -41.80 -16.28 28.34
CA ARG A 732 -42.00 -16.69 29.74
C ARG A 732 -40.68 -16.79 30.52
N LEU A 733 -39.60 -17.23 29.87
CA LEU A 733 -38.25 -17.25 30.45
C LEU A 733 -37.57 -15.86 30.56
N ARG A 734 -38.27 -14.77 30.18
CA ARG A 734 -37.74 -13.40 30.14
C ARG A 734 -36.48 -13.25 29.28
N LEU A 735 -36.42 -13.98 28.16
CA LEU A 735 -35.37 -13.88 27.14
C LEU A 735 -35.94 -13.21 25.87
N PRO A 736 -36.26 -11.90 25.91
CA PRO A 736 -36.88 -11.21 24.77
C PRO A 736 -35.97 -11.21 23.53
N VAL A 737 -34.65 -11.34 23.74
CA VAL A 737 -33.66 -11.40 22.66
C VAL A 737 -33.88 -12.60 21.73
N LEU A 738 -34.36 -13.74 22.27
CA LEU A 738 -34.68 -14.93 21.47
C LEU A 738 -36.15 -14.97 21.06
N ALA A 739 -37.05 -14.51 21.92
CA ALA A 739 -38.49 -14.59 21.69
C ALA A 739 -38.95 -13.74 20.49
N GLU A 740 -38.54 -12.48 20.44
CA GLU A 740 -39.06 -11.51 19.45
C GLU A 740 -38.64 -11.83 17.99
N PRO A 741 -37.40 -12.25 17.70
CA PRO A 741 -37.02 -12.68 16.35
C PRO A 741 -37.77 -13.94 15.91
N LEU A 742 -37.79 -14.96 16.76
CA LEU A 742 -38.41 -16.26 16.47
C LEU A 742 -39.92 -16.12 16.25
N GLU A 743 -40.55 -15.20 16.97
CA GLU A 743 -41.95 -14.83 16.77
C GLU A 743 -42.21 -14.28 15.37
N ARG A 744 -41.38 -13.33 14.92
CA ARG A 744 -41.56 -12.64 13.64
C ARG A 744 -41.27 -13.57 12.47
N THR A 745 -40.26 -14.43 12.57
CA THR A 745 -39.97 -15.45 11.55
C THR A 745 -41.07 -16.49 11.49
N ALA A 746 -41.56 -17.00 12.62
CA ALA A 746 -42.69 -17.94 12.66
C ALA A 746 -43.96 -17.37 12.01
N LEU A 747 -44.26 -16.08 12.19
CA LEU A 747 -45.40 -15.43 11.55
C LEU A 747 -45.27 -15.32 10.02
N ALA A 748 -44.04 -15.20 9.53
CA ALA A 748 -43.74 -15.07 8.10
C ALA A 748 -43.58 -16.41 7.38
N LEU A 749 -43.16 -17.48 8.08
CA LEU A 749 -42.91 -18.80 7.49
C LEU A 749 -44.03 -19.35 6.61
N PRO A 750 -45.34 -19.25 6.97
CA PRO A 750 -46.44 -19.69 6.10
C PRO A 750 -46.50 -19.01 4.72
N LEU A 751 -45.88 -17.84 4.55
CA LEU A 751 -45.85 -17.15 3.26
C LEU A 751 -44.99 -17.87 2.22
N VAL A 752 -43.96 -18.61 2.65
CA VAL A 752 -43.07 -19.36 1.75
C VAL A 752 -43.85 -20.44 0.96
N PRO A 753 -44.58 -21.37 1.61
CA PRO A 753 -45.42 -22.33 0.91
C PRO A 753 -46.61 -21.67 0.21
N ALA A 754 -47.14 -20.55 0.71
CA ALA A 754 -48.20 -19.81 0.04
C ALA A 754 -47.76 -19.25 -1.33
N LEU A 755 -46.53 -18.74 -1.43
CA LEU A 755 -45.94 -18.33 -2.71
C LEU A 755 -45.60 -19.54 -3.58
N GLY A 756 -44.93 -20.55 -3.01
CA GLY A 756 -44.51 -21.75 -3.74
C GLY A 756 -45.67 -22.58 -4.28
N PHE A 757 -46.84 -22.53 -3.65
CA PHE A 757 -48.07 -23.19 -4.10
C PHE A 757 -48.41 -22.89 -5.56
N TRP A 758 -48.18 -21.67 -6.02
CA TRP A 758 -48.54 -21.24 -7.38
C TRP A 758 -47.54 -21.66 -8.46
N PHE A 759 -46.33 -22.05 -8.06
CA PHE A 759 -45.25 -22.41 -8.98
C PHE A 759 -44.99 -23.93 -9.03
N LEU A 760 -45.52 -24.68 -8.06
CA LEU A 760 -45.27 -26.11 -7.92
C LEU A 760 -46.55 -26.93 -8.21
N PRO A 761 -46.46 -28.00 -9.01
CA PRO A 761 -47.62 -28.72 -9.54
C PRO A 761 -48.43 -29.50 -8.48
N GLU A 762 -47.91 -29.73 -7.28
CA GLU A 762 -48.51 -30.62 -6.27
C GLU A 762 -49.21 -29.92 -5.07
N GLY A 763 -49.57 -28.65 -5.17
CA GLY A 763 -50.12 -27.90 -4.02
C GLY A 763 -51.48 -28.39 -3.50
N THR A 764 -51.57 -28.83 -2.24
CA THR A 764 -52.84 -29.31 -1.65
C THR A 764 -53.67 -28.17 -1.01
N PRO A 765 -55.02 -28.17 -1.13
CA PRO A 765 -55.87 -27.17 -0.45
C PRO A 765 -55.72 -27.20 1.09
N ALA A 766 -55.36 -28.36 1.64
CA ALA A 766 -55.17 -28.58 3.08
C ALA A 766 -54.12 -27.63 3.70
N PHE A 767 -53.09 -27.22 2.95
CA PHE A 767 -52.11 -26.25 3.40
C PHE A 767 -52.76 -24.90 3.78
N TRP A 768 -53.64 -24.36 2.93
CA TRP A 768 -54.29 -23.07 3.14
C TRP A 768 -55.20 -23.09 4.37
N PHE A 769 -55.90 -24.20 4.60
CA PHE A 769 -56.67 -24.40 5.85
C PHE A 769 -55.78 -24.49 7.08
N LEU A 770 -54.60 -25.12 6.97
CA LEU A 770 -53.63 -25.17 8.08
C LEU A 770 -53.03 -23.79 8.38
N ALA A 771 -52.77 -22.97 7.35
CA ALA A 771 -52.37 -21.57 7.50
C ALA A 771 -53.50 -20.73 8.15
N SER A 772 -54.76 -20.97 7.77
CA SER A 772 -55.93 -20.35 8.41
C SER A 772 -56.02 -20.70 9.89
N LEU A 773 -55.78 -21.97 10.24
CA LEU A 773 -55.78 -22.42 11.63
C LEU A 773 -54.62 -21.77 12.41
N PHE A 774 -53.41 -21.75 11.85
CA PHE A 774 -52.22 -21.14 12.46
C PHE A 774 -52.45 -19.66 12.79
N TYR A 775 -52.85 -18.86 11.80
CA TYR A 775 -53.13 -17.44 12.03
C TYR A 775 -54.34 -17.23 12.93
N GLY A 776 -55.35 -18.11 12.88
CA GLY A 776 -56.52 -18.05 13.75
C GLY A 776 -56.19 -18.27 15.23
N VAL A 777 -55.39 -19.28 15.54
CA VAL A 777 -54.91 -19.56 16.92
C VAL A 777 -54.10 -18.37 17.46
N LEU A 778 -53.21 -17.80 16.64
CA LEU A 778 -52.42 -16.63 17.03
C LEU A 778 -53.28 -15.37 17.18
N ALA A 779 -54.28 -15.17 16.33
CA ALA A 779 -55.22 -14.05 16.43
C ALA A 779 -55.97 -14.05 17.77
N VAL A 780 -56.44 -15.23 18.20
CA VAL A 780 -57.12 -15.39 19.50
C VAL A 780 -56.14 -15.20 20.65
N GLY A 781 -54.99 -15.87 20.62
CA GLY A 781 -53.98 -15.79 21.68
C GLY A 781 -53.46 -14.36 21.91
N ARG A 782 -53.31 -13.58 20.83
CA ARG A 782 -52.69 -12.25 20.86
C ARG A 782 -53.66 -11.08 20.71
N ARG A 783 -54.95 -11.36 20.52
CA ARG A 783 -56.00 -10.35 20.26
C ARG A 783 -55.65 -9.42 19.08
N SER A 784 -55.07 -9.98 18.02
CA SER A 784 -54.60 -9.24 16.83
C SER A 784 -55.58 -9.33 15.67
N ALA A 785 -56.12 -8.18 15.24
CA ALA A 785 -57.04 -8.09 14.11
C ALA A 785 -56.36 -8.43 12.77
N TRP A 786 -55.07 -8.11 12.61
CA TRP A 786 -54.32 -8.42 11.39
C TRP A 786 -54.12 -9.92 11.19
N MET A 787 -53.85 -10.67 12.26
CA MET A 787 -53.76 -12.13 12.20
C MET A 787 -55.12 -12.76 11.93
N GLY A 788 -56.21 -12.18 12.47
CA GLY A 788 -57.58 -12.59 12.16
C GLY A 788 -57.92 -12.41 10.67
N LEU A 789 -57.53 -11.27 10.08
CA LEU A 789 -57.68 -11.04 8.65
C LEU A 789 -56.85 -12.04 7.81
N ALA A 790 -55.59 -12.28 8.19
CA ALA A 790 -54.75 -13.27 7.51
C ALA A 790 -55.37 -14.67 7.54
N ALA A 791 -55.96 -15.08 8.68
CA ALA A 791 -56.67 -16.35 8.80
C ALA A 791 -57.89 -16.44 7.87
N VAL A 792 -58.69 -15.38 7.78
CA VAL A 792 -59.85 -15.30 6.89
C VAL A 792 -59.43 -15.40 5.42
N VAL A 793 -58.36 -14.68 5.03
CA VAL A 793 -57.85 -14.68 3.66
C VAL A 793 -57.34 -16.06 3.27
N THR A 794 -56.50 -16.68 4.11
CA THR A 794 -55.96 -18.03 3.82
C THR A 794 -57.05 -19.10 3.82
N GLY A 795 -58.05 -19.00 4.70
CA GLY A 795 -59.20 -19.92 4.70
C GLY A 795 -60.04 -19.84 3.42
N ASN A 796 -60.31 -18.63 2.92
CA ASN A 796 -61.04 -18.44 1.65
C ASN A 796 -60.21 -18.88 0.44
N LEU A 797 -58.89 -18.63 0.43
CA LEU A 797 -58.00 -19.17 -0.60
C LEU A 797 -58.02 -20.69 -0.63
N GLY A 798 -58.04 -21.33 0.55
CA GLY A 798 -58.17 -22.79 0.65
C GLY A 798 -59.46 -23.32 0.04
N LEU A 799 -60.58 -22.61 0.21
CA LEU A 799 -61.85 -22.94 -0.42
C LEU A 799 -61.82 -22.74 -1.94
N TRP A 800 -61.28 -21.62 -2.42
CA TRP A 800 -61.14 -21.35 -3.86
C TRP A 800 -60.31 -22.43 -4.56
N VAL A 801 -59.16 -22.78 -3.99
CA VAL A 801 -58.29 -23.84 -4.49
C VAL A 801 -58.99 -25.21 -4.44
N LEU A 802 -59.80 -25.46 -3.41
CA LEU A 802 -60.57 -26.70 -3.30
C LEU A 802 -61.64 -26.81 -4.40
N TRP A 803 -62.36 -25.73 -4.69
CA TRP A 803 -63.35 -25.69 -5.76
C TRP A 803 -62.73 -25.85 -7.14
N ASP A 804 -61.62 -25.16 -7.39
CA ASP A 804 -60.85 -25.29 -8.63
C ASP A 804 -60.42 -26.76 -8.86
N ARG A 805 -59.92 -27.45 -7.82
CA ARG A 805 -59.57 -28.87 -7.89
C ARG A 805 -60.75 -29.82 -8.14
N TRP A 806 -61.97 -29.42 -7.82
CA TRP A 806 -63.19 -30.18 -8.12
C TRP A 806 -63.84 -29.74 -9.44
N GLU A 807 -63.10 -29.00 -10.28
CA GLU A 807 -63.57 -28.48 -11.58
C GLU A 807 -64.81 -27.56 -11.45
N LEU A 808 -64.99 -26.94 -10.28
CA LEU A 808 -66.07 -25.99 -10.00
C LEU A 808 -65.60 -24.56 -10.31
N ASN A 809 -65.52 -24.23 -11.61
CA ASN A 809 -64.98 -22.96 -12.07
C ASN A 809 -65.80 -21.75 -11.58
N PHE A 810 -65.11 -20.62 -11.39
CA PHE A 810 -65.71 -19.35 -10.99
C PHE A 810 -66.82 -18.88 -11.95
N LEU A 811 -66.61 -19.03 -13.26
CA LEU A 811 -67.58 -18.57 -14.26
C LEU A 811 -68.87 -19.38 -14.24
N ASP A 812 -68.78 -20.66 -13.90
CA ASP A 812 -69.94 -21.55 -13.88
C ASP A 812 -70.71 -21.44 -12.56
N ARG A 813 -69.97 -21.31 -11.45
CA ARG A 813 -70.50 -21.32 -10.08
C ARG A 813 -70.03 -20.14 -9.24
N PRO A 814 -70.29 -18.87 -9.64
CA PRO A 814 -69.78 -17.69 -8.94
C PRO A 814 -70.29 -17.58 -7.50
N GLN A 815 -71.44 -18.20 -7.19
CA GLN A 815 -71.99 -18.17 -5.83
C GLN A 815 -71.13 -18.93 -4.82
N LEU A 816 -70.53 -20.06 -5.23
CA LEU A 816 -69.66 -20.85 -4.36
C LEU A 816 -68.42 -20.03 -4.01
N TRP A 817 -67.85 -19.33 -5.00
CA TRP A 817 -66.63 -18.54 -4.82
C TRP A 817 -66.80 -17.29 -3.95
N LEU A 818 -67.91 -16.58 -4.09
CA LEU A 818 -68.08 -15.25 -3.49
C LEU A 818 -68.80 -15.26 -2.13
N ILE A 819 -69.71 -16.21 -1.89
CA ILE A 819 -70.52 -16.23 -0.66
C ILE A 819 -69.65 -16.42 0.59
N PRO A 820 -68.69 -17.37 0.64
CA PRO A 820 -67.91 -17.59 1.86
C PRO A 820 -67.04 -16.39 2.26
N ALA A 821 -66.45 -15.69 1.29
CA ALA A 821 -65.69 -14.47 1.55
C ALA A 821 -66.59 -13.35 2.11
N ALA A 822 -67.80 -13.20 1.55
CA ALA A 822 -68.78 -12.24 2.03
C ALA A 822 -69.33 -12.57 3.43
N LEU A 823 -69.54 -13.86 3.73
CA LEU A 823 -69.91 -14.32 5.07
C LEU A 823 -68.81 -14.01 6.09
N CYS A 824 -67.54 -14.25 5.74
CA CYS A 824 -66.41 -13.87 6.60
C CYS A 824 -66.38 -12.35 6.87
N ALA A 825 -66.68 -11.52 5.86
CA ALA A 825 -66.76 -10.06 6.04
C ALA A 825 -67.90 -9.66 6.99
N LEU A 826 -69.07 -10.32 6.93
CA LEU A 826 -70.18 -10.10 7.87
C LEU A 826 -69.83 -10.52 9.30
N VAL A 827 -69.17 -11.67 9.47
CA VAL A 827 -68.71 -12.12 10.79
C VAL A 827 -67.63 -11.20 11.35
N ALA A 828 -66.69 -10.74 10.52
CA ALA A 828 -65.65 -9.79 10.91
C ALA A 828 -66.24 -8.42 11.31
N GLU A 829 -67.25 -7.93 10.58
CA GLU A 829 -68.00 -6.73 10.95
C GLU A 829 -68.70 -6.92 12.30
N TYR A 830 -69.38 -8.05 12.52
CA TYR A 830 -70.02 -8.36 13.79
C TYR A 830 -69.03 -8.45 14.96
N ALA A 831 -67.87 -9.07 14.76
CA ALA A 831 -66.85 -9.26 15.80
C ALA A 831 -66.05 -8.00 16.14
N HIS A 832 -65.93 -7.06 15.20
CA HIS A 832 -65.15 -5.83 15.35
C HIS A 832 -65.99 -4.55 15.25
N HIS A 833 -67.31 -4.67 15.38
CA HIS A 833 -68.25 -3.56 15.24
C HIS A 833 -67.86 -2.35 16.09
N ASP A 834 -67.47 -2.58 17.35
CA ASP A 834 -67.07 -1.53 18.31
C ASP A 834 -65.84 -0.69 17.87
N ARG A 835 -65.06 -1.19 16.90
CA ARG A 835 -63.86 -0.51 16.38
C ARG A 835 -64.11 0.21 15.06
N LEU A 836 -65.26 -0.01 14.42
CA LEU A 836 -65.61 0.54 13.11
C LEU A 836 -66.53 1.75 13.28
N LYS A 837 -66.40 2.74 12.40
CA LYS A 837 -67.40 3.83 12.34
C LYS A 837 -68.72 3.25 11.82
N GLU A 838 -69.85 3.81 12.25
CA GLU A 838 -71.19 3.38 11.80
C GLU A 838 -71.31 3.30 10.26
N ALA A 839 -70.77 4.30 9.55
CA ALA A 839 -70.75 4.31 8.09
C ALA A 839 -69.91 3.17 7.49
N GLN A 840 -68.79 2.78 8.12
CA GLN A 840 -67.93 1.69 7.67
C GLN A 840 -68.58 0.33 7.92
N SER A 841 -69.17 0.13 9.10
CA SER A 841 -69.94 -1.07 9.43
C SER A 841 -71.11 -1.24 8.46
N ALA A 842 -71.90 -0.18 8.23
CA ALA A 842 -72.99 -0.20 7.26
C ALA A 842 -72.50 -0.56 5.85
N ALA A 843 -71.43 0.09 5.37
CA ALA A 843 -70.88 -0.18 4.04
C ALA A 843 -70.44 -1.64 3.89
N ILE A 844 -69.73 -2.21 4.88
CA ILE A 844 -69.30 -3.62 4.85
C ILE A 844 -70.51 -4.55 4.77
N ARG A 845 -71.56 -4.32 5.57
CA ARG A 845 -72.79 -5.13 5.55
C ARG A 845 -73.50 -5.05 4.20
N TYR A 846 -73.70 -3.85 3.66
CA TYR A 846 -74.35 -3.67 2.36
C TYR A 846 -73.55 -4.32 1.23
N MET A 847 -72.22 -4.13 1.21
CA MET A 847 -71.36 -4.75 0.20
C MET A 847 -71.37 -6.28 0.31
N ALA A 848 -71.17 -6.85 1.50
CA ALA A 848 -71.13 -8.30 1.68
C ALA A 848 -72.47 -8.96 1.33
N LEU A 849 -73.59 -8.40 1.79
CA LEU A 849 -74.92 -8.90 1.41
C LEU A 849 -75.16 -8.79 -0.09
N SER A 850 -74.76 -7.67 -0.71
CA SER A 850 -74.87 -7.52 -2.17
C SER A 850 -74.05 -8.57 -2.90
N VAL A 851 -72.82 -8.86 -2.47
CA VAL A 851 -71.99 -9.92 -3.05
C VAL A 851 -72.69 -11.27 -2.95
N ILE A 852 -73.26 -11.64 -1.79
CA ILE A 852 -73.99 -12.91 -1.59
C ILE A 852 -75.15 -13.03 -2.58
N TYR A 853 -76.00 -12.00 -2.66
CA TYR A 853 -77.21 -12.07 -3.47
C TYR A 853 -76.93 -11.92 -4.96
N VAL A 854 -76.04 -11.01 -5.37
CA VAL A 854 -75.69 -10.81 -6.78
C VAL A 854 -75.00 -12.05 -7.33
N SER A 855 -74.06 -12.67 -6.60
CA SER A 855 -73.39 -13.88 -7.08
C SER A 855 -74.37 -15.03 -7.31
N SER A 856 -75.31 -15.23 -6.38
CA SER A 856 -76.35 -16.26 -6.51
C SER A 856 -77.36 -15.92 -7.61
N THR A 857 -77.68 -14.63 -7.81
CA THR A 857 -78.56 -14.17 -8.90
C THR A 857 -77.93 -14.37 -10.28
N VAL A 858 -76.64 -14.06 -10.45
CA VAL A 858 -75.93 -14.26 -11.73
C VAL A 858 -75.92 -15.73 -12.13
N GLU A 859 -75.66 -16.62 -11.17
CA GLU A 859 -75.69 -18.06 -11.42
C GLU A 859 -77.10 -18.57 -11.74
N PHE A 860 -78.10 -18.13 -10.95
CA PHE A 860 -79.50 -18.39 -11.22
C PHE A 860 -79.90 -17.94 -12.63
N MET A 861 -79.57 -16.71 -13.03
CA MET A 861 -79.92 -16.13 -14.32
C MET A 861 -79.35 -16.89 -15.51
N ARG A 862 -78.18 -17.52 -15.35
CA ARG A 862 -77.55 -18.37 -16.39
C ARG A 862 -78.18 -19.75 -16.47
N GLY A 863 -78.48 -20.37 -15.32
CA GLY A 863 -79.04 -21.72 -15.24
C GLY A 863 -80.57 -21.79 -15.16
N VAL A 864 -81.27 -20.70 -15.52
CA VAL A 864 -82.74 -20.66 -15.52
C VAL A 864 -83.25 -21.72 -16.49
N GLY A 865 -84.03 -22.67 -15.98
CA GLY A 865 -84.62 -23.75 -16.79
C GLY A 865 -83.85 -25.07 -16.77
N GLU A 866 -82.55 -25.03 -16.46
CA GLU A 866 -81.71 -26.23 -16.41
C GLU A 866 -81.65 -26.86 -15.01
N SER A 867 -81.82 -26.07 -13.95
CA SER A 867 -81.76 -26.54 -12.57
C SER A 867 -82.82 -25.92 -11.67
N ILE A 868 -83.57 -26.76 -10.96
CA ILE A 868 -84.56 -26.35 -9.95
C ILE A 868 -83.85 -25.83 -8.67
N TRP A 869 -82.61 -26.24 -8.42
CA TRP A 869 -81.90 -25.92 -7.19
C TRP A 869 -81.43 -24.47 -7.12
N LEU A 870 -81.04 -23.86 -8.24
CA LEU A 870 -80.54 -22.48 -8.29
C LEU A 870 -81.55 -21.43 -7.76
N PRO A 871 -82.81 -21.40 -8.23
CA PRO A 871 -83.81 -20.48 -7.67
C PRO A 871 -84.14 -20.79 -6.21
N LEU A 872 -84.17 -22.07 -5.81
CA LEU A 872 -84.43 -22.46 -4.42
C LEU A 872 -83.33 -21.96 -3.47
N VAL A 873 -82.07 -22.02 -3.88
CA VAL A 873 -80.94 -21.49 -3.09
C VAL A 873 -81.08 -19.99 -2.89
N LEU A 874 -81.38 -19.21 -3.94
CA LEU A 874 -81.52 -17.75 -3.80
C LEU A 874 -82.77 -17.35 -3.00
N ILE A 875 -83.89 -18.08 -3.13
CA ILE A 875 -85.07 -17.93 -2.26
C ILE A 875 -84.69 -18.23 -0.81
N GLY A 876 -83.97 -19.33 -0.57
CA GLY A 876 -83.50 -19.73 0.76
C GLY A 876 -82.58 -18.68 1.39
N LEU A 877 -81.57 -18.20 0.66
CA LEU A 877 -80.66 -17.14 1.12
C LEU A 877 -81.41 -15.84 1.42
N SER A 878 -82.38 -15.47 0.57
CA SER A 878 -83.17 -14.25 0.74
C SER A 878 -84.08 -14.31 1.97
N LEU A 879 -84.77 -15.44 2.17
CA LEU A 879 -85.60 -15.69 3.36
C LEU A 879 -84.74 -15.73 4.62
N ALA A 880 -83.59 -16.42 4.58
CA ALA A 880 -82.65 -16.46 5.69
C ALA A 880 -82.14 -15.06 6.04
N GLY A 881 -81.80 -14.24 5.05
CA GLY A 881 -81.39 -12.85 5.26
C GLY A 881 -82.49 -11.98 5.88
N VAL A 882 -83.74 -12.11 5.43
CA VAL A 882 -84.88 -11.41 6.04
C VAL A 882 -85.08 -11.83 7.49
N LEU A 883 -85.06 -13.13 7.77
CA LEU A 883 -85.20 -13.66 9.13
C LEU A 883 -84.04 -13.22 10.04
N LEU A 884 -82.79 -13.30 9.57
CA LEU A 884 -81.63 -12.79 10.30
C LEU A 884 -81.72 -11.29 10.56
N GLY A 885 -82.18 -10.52 9.57
CA GLY A 885 -82.35 -9.07 9.70
C GLY A 885 -83.39 -8.70 10.76
N ILE A 886 -84.47 -9.48 10.88
CA ILE A 886 -85.48 -9.33 11.94
C ILE A 886 -84.91 -9.74 13.31
N LEU A 887 -84.19 -10.86 13.37
CA LEU A 887 -83.61 -11.39 14.61
C LEU A 887 -82.52 -10.47 15.17
N LEU A 888 -81.58 -10.04 14.32
CA LEU A 888 -80.46 -9.19 14.68
C LEU A 888 -80.82 -7.70 14.73
N ARG A 889 -82.01 -7.32 14.24
CA ARG A 889 -82.46 -5.93 14.07
C ARG A 889 -81.49 -5.11 13.21
N VAL A 890 -81.19 -5.61 12.01
CA VAL A 890 -80.30 -4.96 11.05
C VAL A 890 -81.06 -4.70 9.74
N ARG A 891 -81.21 -3.43 9.37
CA ARG A 891 -82.01 -3.00 8.20
C ARG A 891 -81.48 -3.55 6.86
N SER A 892 -80.16 -3.57 6.67
CA SER A 892 -79.54 -3.98 5.40
C SER A 892 -79.92 -5.41 5.00
N PHE A 893 -79.96 -6.34 5.96
CA PHE A 893 -80.37 -7.73 5.77
C PHE A 893 -81.82 -7.86 5.26
N VAL A 894 -82.74 -7.09 5.84
CA VAL A 894 -84.15 -7.09 5.44
C VAL A 894 -84.34 -6.45 4.07
N TYR A 895 -83.75 -5.28 3.81
CA TYR A 895 -83.91 -4.59 2.53
C TYR A 895 -83.36 -5.41 1.36
N LEU A 896 -82.12 -5.89 1.46
CA LEU A 896 -81.51 -6.69 0.40
C LEU A 896 -82.22 -8.04 0.24
N GLY A 897 -82.56 -8.73 1.34
CA GLY A 897 -83.27 -10.00 1.29
C GLY A 897 -84.63 -9.91 0.60
N VAL A 898 -85.45 -8.92 0.94
CA VAL A 898 -86.75 -8.70 0.27
C VAL A 898 -86.56 -8.34 -1.21
N THR A 899 -85.57 -7.50 -1.53
CA THR A 899 -85.30 -7.06 -2.90
C THR A 899 -84.93 -8.25 -3.79
N PHE A 900 -83.99 -9.09 -3.36
CA PHE A 900 -83.55 -10.24 -4.16
C PHE A 900 -84.57 -11.38 -4.18
N LEU A 901 -85.38 -11.55 -3.13
CA LEU A 901 -86.55 -12.44 -3.16
C LEU A 901 -87.52 -12.01 -4.27
N LEU A 902 -87.80 -10.71 -4.39
CA LEU A 902 -88.64 -10.18 -5.46
C LEU A 902 -88.01 -10.42 -6.84
N VAL A 903 -86.70 -10.19 -6.99
CA VAL A 903 -85.97 -10.43 -8.26
C VAL A 903 -86.13 -11.88 -8.73
N VAL A 904 -85.96 -12.87 -7.86
CA VAL A 904 -86.16 -14.28 -8.23
C VAL A 904 -87.59 -14.58 -8.60
N LEU A 905 -88.55 -14.15 -7.78
CA LEU A 905 -89.96 -14.40 -8.02
C LEU A 905 -90.40 -13.81 -9.37
N VAL A 906 -90.03 -12.56 -9.64
CA VAL A 906 -90.34 -11.89 -10.91
C VAL A 906 -89.69 -12.62 -12.08
N ARG A 907 -88.39 -12.96 -12.00
CA ARG A 907 -87.72 -13.69 -13.09
C ARG A 907 -88.34 -15.07 -13.32
N MET A 908 -88.70 -15.81 -12.27
CA MET A 908 -89.35 -17.12 -12.39
C MET A 908 -90.74 -17.03 -13.03
N ILE A 909 -91.52 -16.00 -12.68
CA ILE A 909 -92.82 -15.72 -13.31
C ILE A 909 -92.62 -15.38 -14.80
N LEU A 910 -91.65 -14.51 -15.13
CA LEU A 910 -91.34 -14.15 -16.51
C LEU A 910 -90.85 -15.35 -17.33
N TYR A 911 -90.00 -16.19 -16.75
CA TYR A 911 -89.53 -17.42 -17.39
C TYR A 911 -90.69 -18.39 -17.68
N ALA A 912 -91.55 -18.65 -16.69
CA ALA A 912 -92.72 -19.49 -16.86
C ALA A 912 -93.67 -18.94 -17.93
N ALA A 913 -93.89 -17.62 -17.94
CA ALA A 913 -94.84 -16.99 -18.85
C ALA A 913 -94.33 -16.89 -20.30
N PHE A 914 -93.13 -16.36 -20.50
CA PHE A 914 -92.63 -16.00 -21.83
C PHE A 914 -91.76 -17.10 -22.46
N GLU A 915 -90.93 -17.80 -21.68
CA GLU A 915 -90.01 -18.82 -22.21
C GLU A 915 -90.62 -20.23 -22.23
N GLN A 916 -91.47 -20.57 -21.23
CA GLN A 916 -92.21 -21.84 -21.17
C GLN A 916 -93.62 -21.75 -21.77
N GLY A 917 -94.04 -20.58 -22.25
CA GLY A 917 -95.35 -20.34 -22.87
C GLY A 917 -96.55 -20.35 -21.91
N GLN A 918 -96.34 -20.37 -20.60
CA GLN A 918 -97.41 -20.45 -19.59
C GLN A 918 -97.92 -19.07 -19.17
N MET A 919 -98.49 -18.31 -20.12
CA MET A 919 -98.95 -16.93 -19.88
C MET A 919 -99.95 -16.77 -18.73
N TRP A 920 -100.68 -17.83 -18.37
CA TRP A 920 -101.61 -17.81 -17.23
C TRP A 920 -100.91 -17.50 -15.89
N VAL A 921 -99.66 -17.95 -15.70
CA VAL A 921 -98.89 -17.70 -14.46
C VAL A 921 -98.63 -16.20 -14.28
N PHE A 922 -98.37 -15.47 -15.36
CA PHE A 922 -98.17 -14.02 -15.34
C PHE A 922 -99.47 -13.28 -14.97
N TRP A 923 -100.58 -13.61 -15.63
CA TRP A 923 -101.88 -12.99 -15.34
C TRP A 923 -102.31 -13.23 -13.89
N SER A 924 -102.17 -14.47 -13.40
CA SER A 924 -102.43 -14.82 -12.01
C SER A 924 -101.54 -14.02 -11.04
N ALA A 925 -100.25 -13.87 -11.34
CA ALA A 925 -99.35 -13.08 -10.52
C ALA A 925 -99.72 -11.58 -10.50
N CYS A 926 -100.08 -10.98 -11.63
CA CYS A 926 -100.52 -9.58 -11.72
C CYS A 926 -101.82 -9.34 -10.94
N VAL A 927 -102.80 -10.24 -11.03
CA VAL A 927 -104.06 -10.16 -10.27
C VAL A 927 -103.79 -10.29 -8.77
N CYS A 928 -102.97 -11.26 -8.36
CA CYS A 928 -102.56 -11.42 -6.97
C CYS A 928 -101.80 -10.20 -6.43
N LEU A 929 -100.90 -9.61 -7.23
CA LEU A 929 -100.18 -8.39 -6.86
C LEU A 929 -101.13 -7.19 -6.71
N GLY A 930 -102.07 -7.02 -7.64
CA GLY A 930 -103.10 -5.98 -7.56
C GLY A 930 -103.98 -6.14 -6.30
N ALA A 931 -104.42 -7.36 -6.00
CA ALA A 931 -105.15 -7.68 -4.78
C ALA A 931 -104.32 -7.41 -3.51
N MET A 932 -103.03 -7.74 -3.52
CA MET A 932 -102.11 -7.48 -2.41
C MET A 932 -101.90 -5.98 -2.20
N ILE A 933 -101.77 -5.17 -3.25
CA ILE A 933 -101.64 -3.70 -3.14
C ILE A 933 -102.91 -3.10 -2.54
N ILE A 934 -104.09 -3.49 -3.01
CA ILE A 934 -105.37 -3.03 -2.46
C ILE A 934 -105.49 -3.44 -0.98
N GLY A 935 -105.11 -4.68 -0.65
CA GLY A 935 -105.09 -5.16 0.73
C GLY A 935 -104.10 -4.41 1.63
N LEU A 936 -102.90 -4.12 1.12
CA LEU A 936 -101.89 -3.34 1.83
C LEU A 936 -102.36 -1.90 2.06
N PHE A 937 -103.00 -1.28 1.05
CA PHE A 937 -103.57 0.05 1.16
C PHE A 937 -104.70 0.10 2.20
N ALA A 938 -105.58 -0.91 2.20
CA ALA A 938 -106.63 -1.04 3.20
C ALA A 938 -106.07 -1.23 4.62
N VAL A 939 -104.99 -2.00 4.78
CA VAL A 939 -104.30 -2.16 6.08
C VAL A 939 -103.60 -0.87 6.50
N LEU A 940 -102.92 -0.17 5.58
CA LEU A 940 -102.26 1.11 5.83
C LEU A 940 -103.25 2.20 6.22
N GLU A 941 -104.41 2.25 5.56
CA GLU A 941 -105.48 3.20 5.89
C GLU A 941 -106.08 2.89 7.27
N LYS A 942 -106.35 1.61 7.56
CA LYS A 942 -106.97 1.17 8.82
C LYS A 942 -106.05 1.20 10.03
N ARG A 943 -104.75 0.96 9.86
CA ARG A 943 -103.74 0.88 10.93
C ARG A 943 -102.59 1.87 10.73
N ARG A 944 -102.87 3.02 10.12
CA ARG A 944 -101.86 4.04 9.77
C ARG A 944 -100.89 4.35 10.90
N ASN A 945 -101.41 4.61 12.09
CA ASN A 945 -100.60 5.00 13.26
C ASN A 945 -99.74 3.84 13.78
N ASP A 946 -100.28 2.62 13.84
CA ASP A 946 -99.54 1.42 14.26
C ASP A 946 -98.41 1.10 13.26
N VAL A 947 -98.68 1.26 11.96
CA VAL A 947 -97.71 1.03 10.89
C VAL A 947 -96.62 2.09 10.90
N LEU A 948 -96.95 3.36 11.11
CA LEU A 948 -95.97 4.45 11.27
C LEU A 948 -95.08 4.22 12.51
N ALA A 949 -95.67 3.79 13.65
CA ALA A 949 -94.91 3.46 14.85
C ALA A 949 -93.98 2.26 14.65
N ALA A 950 -94.43 1.23 13.92
CA ALA A 950 -93.59 0.10 13.54
C ALA A 950 -92.47 0.51 12.58
N LEU A 951 -92.74 1.41 11.63
CA LEU A 951 -91.76 2.00 10.72
C LEU A 951 -90.72 2.84 11.46
N ASP A 952 -91.11 3.64 12.45
CA ASP A 952 -90.16 4.41 13.27
C ASP A 952 -89.32 3.49 14.15
N LYS A 953 -89.90 2.42 14.69
CA LYS A 953 -89.15 1.39 15.42
C LYS A 953 -88.15 0.66 14.51
N PHE A 954 -88.53 0.39 13.26
CA PHE A 954 -87.66 -0.21 12.24
C PHE A 954 -86.56 0.76 11.75
N ARG A 955 -86.85 2.06 11.63
CA ARG A 955 -85.85 3.10 11.33
C ARG A 955 -84.80 3.27 12.42
N ARG A 956 -85.08 2.83 13.65
CA ARG A 956 -84.14 2.82 14.78
C ARG A 956 -83.35 1.50 14.90
N TRP A 957 -83.52 0.56 13.98
CA TRP A 957 -82.73 -0.68 13.96
C TRP A 957 -81.32 -0.39 13.47
N GLU A 958 -80.36 -0.44 14.36
CA GLU A 958 -78.92 -0.39 14.05
C GLU A 958 -78.18 -0.90 15.28
N LYS A 959 -78.23 -2.22 15.43
CA LYS A 959 -77.20 -2.92 16.18
C LYS A 959 -75.87 -2.88 15.44
#